data_AF-A0A1V9Z666-F1
#
_entry.id   AF-A0A1V9Z666-F1
#
_cell.length_a   1.000
_cell.length_b   1.000
_cell.length_c   1.000
_cell.angle_alpha   90.00
_cell.angle_beta   90.00
_cell.angle_gamma   90.00
#
_symmetry.space_group_name_H-M   'P 1'
#
loop_
_entity.id
_entity.type
_entity.pdbx_description
1 polymer ?
#
loop_
_entity_poly.entity_id
_entity_poly.type
_entity_poly.pdbx_seq_one_letter_code
_entity_poly.pdbx_strand_id
1 'polypeptide(L)'
;MLVRVGPAGDDTTPVRRRHHVVYFNKASIVFSFGFLLNLALMPLKAYLTEPFPWATLAIPTIAVSVGANETFASYETNALAFYQRRYNSSLLPPTSLYTYDADQDTDVLRLVVEPVIPAAFSFARLPGSPFYSRRGRACVRAFMTGQTNWSSLAFVELGLLVGEPSSVSGVWAEATKDGTTYLYFAAQLGRGSRTWLYVKFAYRCGLTIVIIHSMWAQYYRHYFHLLSNLETMGVGDDEKSTALEIVVGDPTALILQHTLVCTLFVVDFWCSVEIAGQSFVRLGQIQDLVTFAFAALYLSRTVWFAYLLLNVTGRLLRRLRLERLIAQVDPTTVAVAVLISVGPVTYMQSLSAFFVDVYHFLFVLPLPSSKAENYKEDCIAAAFYSLVIGFIPITYGFGKPIVAHFFRATRIQALLHNVRRNSVSIAPTHSAINVANNHFGTLAYNDWKHRALFNFVLMLDPARQSKRFVGGTIYALFQTHCHFQRNAAFSFRGSDCYVLAHQNDAVVSYRLSLCECLHLGDPLIKRKVAPDEAFGDITLDEAKGTVLLSVLFSLGFLFNLVLMPLKAYMAEPFPWTQLETPEINVAVGANETFAQYEANALAFFRARYTVHTLPESATYFYDSEQDVDVLRAKVPIVAATDFTFVRIPGSMFFSNRARRIFRDYNAGLLNGSSTAFVELGTVFGAPSSLSGVWVEPNSDGFVYFAAMLSRGTVAWLYCKLAFRCALTSYIIYELYHNYYRHYILLYANLRRFGTGDGTGQLEILVGDPTCLILQNTLVCALFVLDFWCSLEVVGQCFVRVDQSADGIKFALSTLYLARTVWFAYLTLNLMGHILRWCQGEHRFAQVDPTSVAIAVAIVVGPLTFVQLRLEVFVTIYHALFTVVLPADRMDDYKEDALPVVFYSCLVGLLPIGFGLGFPVLRRGCRRLFQILRFCNIAVALDQPFRRSSVRPSRLLGLKGTLKGGDFGLLSYNDWKHRVLFWVALGWCHQARRMEKVFKGGSIYMLFKTHHNLQRNAAFSFRGSDCYVLAHNPHNIVSYRLSLCDALHLKHQNSVIYRLRPMAAFGQIVLNVDNKVAIHFGAGKSHWIL
;
A
#
# COMPACT_ATOMS: atom_id res chain seq x y z
N MET A 1 1.87 -57.99 -4.00
CA MET A 1 2.30 -59.08 -3.10
C MET A 1 1.05 -59.57 -2.37
N LEU A 2 0.65 -60.82 -2.61
CA LEU A 2 -0.56 -61.49 -2.13
C LEU A 2 -0.47 -61.88 -0.66
N VAL A 3 -1.55 -61.75 0.13
CA VAL A 3 -1.95 -62.74 1.17
C VAL A 3 -3.48 -62.80 1.29
N ARG A 4 -3.98 -64.05 1.34
CA ARG A 4 -5.37 -64.55 1.39
C ARG A 4 -6.04 -64.41 2.77
N VAL A 5 -7.36 -64.39 2.70
CA VAL A 5 -8.39 -64.53 3.77
C VAL A 5 -8.53 -65.98 4.26
N GLY A 6 -9.00 -66.17 5.50
CA GLY A 6 -9.69 -67.37 5.99
C GLY A 6 -10.61 -67.07 7.21
N PRO A 7 -11.71 -67.82 7.45
CA PRO A 7 -13.01 -67.26 7.89
C PRO A 7 -13.60 -67.82 9.21
N ALA A 8 -14.59 -67.12 9.80
CA ALA A 8 -15.78 -67.62 10.55
C ALA A 8 -16.44 -66.45 11.32
N GLY A 9 -17.75 -66.25 11.39
CA GLY A 9 -18.88 -67.00 10.87
C GLY A 9 -20.03 -66.08 10.46
N ASP A 10 -20.92 -66.66 9.67
CA ASP A 10 -22.12 -66.08 9.09
C ASP A 10 -23.13 -65.65 10.15
N ASP A 11 -23.56 -64.40 10.07
CA ASP A 11 -24.95 -64.04 10.31
C ASP A 11 -25.25 -62.71 9.59
N THR A 12 -25.31 -62.73 8.25
CA THR A 12 -25.95 -61.63 7.50
C THR A 12 -26.69 -62.16 6.28
N THR A 13 -28.01 -62.01 6.34
CA THR A 13 -28.90 -61.93 5.18
C THR A 13 -28.27 -61.13 4.04
N PRO A 14 -28.44 -61.52 2.76
CA PRO A 14 -27.83 -60.81 1.65
C PRO A 14 -28.50 -59.44 1.51
N VAL A 15 -27.83 -58.39 2.01
CA VAL A 15 -28.20 -57.01 1.68
C VAL A 15 -27.97 -56.85 0.19
N ARG A 16 -29.07 -56.90 -0.56
CA ARG A 16 -29.12 -56.63 -1.99
C ARG A 16 -28.62 -55.19 -2.19
N ARG A 17 -27.32 -55.00 -2.47
CA ARG A 17 -26.76 -53.67 -2.79
C ARG A 17 -27.53 -53.13 -4.00
N ARG A 18 -28.40 -52.15 -3.77
CA ARG A 18 -29.10 -51.44 -4.84
C ARG A 18 -28.05 -50.63 -5.60
N HIS A 19 -27.86 -50.94 -6.88
CA HIS A 19 -27.12 -50.06 -7.77
C HIS A 19 -27.98 -48.83 -8.07
N HIS A 20 -27.46 -47.66 -7.73
CA HIS A 20 -28.12 -46.39 -8.02
C HIS A 20 -27.90 -46.01 -9.49
N VAL A 21 -28.92 -45.44 -10.13
CA VAL A 21 -28.79 -44.91 -11.49
C VAL A 21 -28.09 -43.56 -11.43
N VAL A 22 -26.85 -43.52 -11.92
CA VAL A 22 -26.02 -42.30 -11.96
C VAL A 22 -25.64 -41.97 -13.40
N TYR A 23 -25.77 -40.71 -13.81
CA TYR A 23 -25.36 -40.26 -15.15
C TYR A 23 -24.82 -38.83 -15.14
N PHE A 24 -24.07 -38.47 -16.19
CA PHE A 24 -23.54 -37.11 -16.37
C PHE A 24 -24.49 -36.20 -17.14
N ASN A 25 -24.56 -34.93 -16.74
CA ASN A 25 -25.27 -33.91 -17.49
C ASN A 25 -24.52 -33.58 -18.80
N LYS A 26 -25.18 -33.83 -19.95
CA LYS A 26 -24.60 -33.62 -21.28
C LYS A 26 -24.15 -32.19 -21.54
N ALA A 27 -24.93 -31.19 -21.13
CA ALA A 27 -24.57 -29.78 -21.33
C ALA A 27 -23.31 -29.40 -20.52
N SER A 28 -23.22 -29.87 -19.27
CA SER A 28 -22.05 -29.64 -18.41
C SER A 28 -20.77 -30.26 -19.00
N ILE A 29 -20.86 -31.44 -19.62
CA ILE A 29 -19.73 -32.07 -20.31
C ILE A 29 -19.28 -31.21 -21.49
N VAL A 30 -20.20 -30.75 -22.34
CA VAL A 30 -19.87 -29.90 -23.50
C VAL A 30 -19.18 -28.61 -23.04
N PHE A 31 -19.71 -27.95 -22.01
CA PHE A 31 -19.11 -26.75 -21.44
C PHE A 31 -17.72 -27.02 -20.83
N SER A 32 -17.58 -28.09 -20.04
CA SER A 32 -16.29 -28.47 -19.45
C SER A 32 -15.25 -28.83 -20.51
N PHE A 33 -15.67 -29.52 -21.57
CA PHE A 33 -14.83 -29.83 -22.73
C PHE A 33 -14.36 -28.57 -23.47
N GLY A 34 -15.23 -27.56 -23.59
CA GLY A 34 -14.85 -26.25 -24.11
C GLY A 34 -13.74 -25.58 -23.29
N PHE A 35 -13.81 -25.62 -21.95
CA PHE A 35 -12.73 -25.12 -21.09
C PHE A 35 -11.45 -25.93 -21.20
N LEU A 36 -11.55 -27.26 -21.29
CA LEU A 36 -10.41 -28.15 -21.55
C LEU A 36 -9.70 -27.77 -22.85
N LEU A 37 -10.45 -27.65 -23.95
CA LEU A 37 -9.90 -27.32 -25.26
C LEU A 37 -9.25 -25.94 -25.23
N ASN A 38 -9.93 -24.94 -24.66
CA ASN A 38 -9.39 -23.59 -24.52
C ASN A 38 -8.05 -23.60 -23.77
N LEU A 39 -7.94 -24.32 -22.66
CA LEU A 39 -6.72 -24.38 -21.85
C LEU A 39 -5.60 -25.17 -22.54
N ALA A 40 -5.92 -26.27 -23.20
CA ALA A 40 -4.96 -27.08 -23.95
C ALA A 40 -4.37 -26.33 -25.16
N LEU A 41 -5.16 -25.46 -25.79
CA LEU A 41 -4.75 -24.64 -26.93
C LEU A 41 -4.00 -23.35 -26.55
N MET A 42 -3.94 -22.98 -25.26
CA MET A 42 -3.26 -21.75 -24.83
C MET A 42 -1.80 -21.63 -25.29
N PRO A 43 -0.95 -22.69 -25.24
CA PRO A 43 0.41 -22.61 -25.77
C PRO A 43 0.44 -22.35 -27.28
N LEU A 44 -0.53 -22.89 -28.02
CA LEU A 44 -0.60 -22.80 -29.48
C LEU A 44 -1.20 -21.47 -29.96
N LYS A 45 -1.88 -20.72 -29.09
CA LYS A 45 -2.44 -19.39 -29.38
C LYS A 45 -1.41 -18.41 -29.94
N ALA A 46 -0.14 -18.60 -29.59
CA ALA A 46 0.99 -17.85 -30.13
C ALA A 46 1.03 -17.82 -31.67
N TYR A 47 0.68 -18.93 -32.32
CA TYR A 47 0.73 -19.10 -33.78
C TYR A 47 -0.40 -18.40 -34.54
N LEU A 48 -1.28 -17.66 -33.85
CA LEU A 48 -2.20 -16.75 -34.51
C LEU A 48 -1.45 -15.58 -35.18
N THR A 49 -0.28 -15.22 -34.66
CA THR A 49 0.56 -14.15 -35.22
C THR A 49 2.02 -14.59 -35.42
N GLU A 50 2.48 -15.63 -34.73
CA GLU A 50 3.79 -16.23 -34.95
C GLU A 50 3.79 -17.17 -36.16
N PRO A 51 4.83 -17.14 -37.00
CA PRO A 51 4.98 -18.11 -38.08
C PRO A 51 5.29 -19.51 -37.53
N PHE A 52 4.78 -20.54 -38.21
CA PHE A 52 5.16 -21.93 -37.93
C PHE A 52 6.63 -22.19 -38.32
N PRO A 53 7.29 -23.21 -37.74
CA PRO A 53 8.69 -23.53 -38.07
C PRO A 53 8.95 -23.83 -39.55
N TRP A 54 7.94 -24.36 -40.25
CA TRP A 54 7.98 -24.68 -41.67
C TRP A 54 7.40 -23.58 -42.57
N ALA A 55 7.02 -22.43 -42.01
CA ALA A 55 6.57 -21.30 -42.82
C ALA A 55 7.76 -20.69 -43.58
N THR A 56 7.49 -20.18 -44.78
CA THR A 56 8.48 -19.41 -45.54
C THR A 56 8.76 -18.10 -44.80
N LEU A 57 10.00 -17.94 -44.33
CA LEU A 57 10.43 -16.72 -43.65
C LEU A 57 11.04 -15.76 -44.67
N ALA A 58 10.66 -14.49 -44.57
CA ALA A 58 11.34 -13.41 -45.27
C ALA A 58 12.82 -13.35 -44.86
N ILE A 59 13.69 -13.10 -45.83
CA ILE A 59 15.11 -12.80 -45.58
C ILE A 59 15.24 -11.29 -45.77
N PRO A 60 15.22 -10.51 -44.69
CA PRO A 60 15.26 -9.06 -44.79
C PRO A 60 16.60 -8.60 -45.37
N THR A 61 16.55 -7.56 -46.20
CA THR A 61 17.74 -6.97 -46.83
C THR A 61 18.67 -6.35 -45.78
N ILE A 62 18.10 -5.77 -44.72
CA ILE A 62 18.82 -5.21 -43.59
C ILE A 62 18.84 -6.24 -42.46
N ALA A 63 20.04 -6.62 -42.01
CA ALA A 63 20.21 -7.51 -40.87
C ALA A 63 19.90 -6.79 -39.55
N VAL A 64 19.38 -7.49 -38.55
CA VAL A 64 19.06 -6.94 -37.21
C VAL A 64 20.32 -6.70 -36.35
N SER A 65 21.48 -7.16 -36.81
CA SER A 65 22.78 -7.00 -36.16
C SER A 65 23.79 -6.38 -37.12
N VAL A 66 24.69 -5.55 -36.59
CA VAL A 66 25.86 -5.05 -37.34
C VAL A 66 26.79 -6.23 -37.66
N GLY A 67 27.26 -6.32 -38.90
CA GLY A 67 28.19 -7.37 -39.31
C GLY A 67 29.51 -7.32 -38.54
N ALA A 68 30.13 -8.49 -38.31
CA ALA A 68 31.38 -8.58 -37.53
C ALA A 68 32.54 -7.72 -38.07
N ASN A 69 32.53 -7.44 -39.37
CA ASN A 69 33.53 -6.62 -40.07
C ASN A 69 33.00 -5.24 -40.52
N GLU A 70 31.80 -4.86 -40.08
CA GLU A 70 31.14 -3.61 -40.47
C GLU A 70 31.11 -2.61 -39.31
N THR A 71 31.35 -1.33 -39.60
CA THR A 71 31.19 -0.27 -38.59
C THR A 71 29.72 0.15 -38.50
N PHE A 72 29.28 0.60 -37.32
CA PHE A 72 27.90 1.08 -37.15
C PHE A 72 27.52 2.18 -38.15
N ALA A 73 28.44 3.08 -38.48
CA ALA A 73 28.20 4.17 -39.44
C ALA A 73 27.98 3.66 -40.88
N SER A 74 28.73 2.64 -41.31
CA SER A 74 28.51 1.96 -42.61
C SER A 74 27.13 1.31 -42.64
N TYR A 75 26.82 0.55 -41.59
CA TYR A 75 25.54 -0.13 -41.43
C TYR A 75 24.35 0.85 -41.45
N GLU A 76 24.44 1.94 -40.70
CA GLU A 76 23.41 2.99 -40.64
C GLU A 76 23.18 3.63 -42.02
N THR A 77 24.25 3.95 -42.74
CA THR A 77 24.16 4.54 -44.08
C THR A 77 23.44 3.60 -45.06
N ASN A 78 23.79 2.31 -45.02
CA ASN A 78 23.18 1.28 -45.86
C ASN A 78 21.68 1.08 -45.51
N ALA A 79 21.36 1.00 -44.22
CA ALA A 79 20.01 0.79 -43.72
C ALA A 79 19.09 2.00 -44.03
N LEU A 80 19.56 3.23 -43.81
CA LEU A 80 18.80 4.44 -44.14
C LEU A 80 18.53 4.57 -45.65
N ALA A 81 19.55 4.33 -46.48
CA ALA A 81 19.39 4.38 -47.93
C ALA A 81 18.35 3.35 -48.42
N PHE A 82 18.31 2.17 -47.79
CA PHE A 82 17.29 1.17 -48.08
C PHE A 82 15.88 1.64 -47.65
N TYR A 83 15.71 2.05 -46.40
CA TYR A 83 14.40 2.47 -45.87
C TYR A 83 13.81 3.65 -46.64
N GLN A 84 14.60 4.69 -46.90
CA GLN A 84 14.14 5.88 -47.64
C GLN A 84 13.79 5.58 -49.10
N ARG A 85 14.51 4.65 -49.74
CA ARG A 85 14.23 4.25 -51.12
C ARG A 85 12.92 3.46 -51.22
N ARG A 86 12.67 2.56 -50.28
CA ARG A 86 11.53 1.64 -50.33
C ARG A 86 10.26 2.23 -49.72
N TYR A 87 10.39 3.02 -48.66
CA TYR A 87 9.28 3.62 -47.93
C TYR A 87 9.32 5.15 -48.12
N ASN A 88 8.54 5.65 -49.07
CA ASN A 88 8.44 7.08 -49.35
C ASN A 88 7.00 7.47 -49.72
N SER A 89 6.76 8.78 -49.77
CA SER A 89 5.44 9.35 -50.05
C SER A 89 4.88 9.00 -51.43
N SER A 90 5.74 8.66 -52.41
CA SER A 90 5.32 8.29 -53.76
C SER A 90 4.90 6.83 -53.91
N LEU A 91 5.41 5.94 -53.06
CA LEU A 91 5.13 4.50 -53.09
C LEU A 91 4.04 4.08 -52.09
N LEU A 92 3.90 4.80 -50.97
CA LEU A 92 2.92 4.48 -49.93
C LEU A 92 1.60 5.26 -50.12
N PRO A 93 0.41 4.60 -50.10
CA PRO A 93 -0.88 5.24 -50.34
C PRO A 93 -1.13 6.42 -49.39
N PRO A 94 -1.49 7.64 -49.84
CA PRO A 94 -1.49 8.88 -49.03
C PRO A 94 -2.25 8.83 -47.70
N THR A 95 -3.32 8.03 -47.62
CA THR A 95 -4.17 7.88 -46.44
C THR A 95 -3.68 6.84 -45.44
N SER A 96 -2.71 6.00 -45.83
CA SER A 96 -2.18 4.94 -44.98
C SER A 96 -1.19 5.51 -43.96
N LEU A 97 -1.48 5.38 -42.67
CA LEU A 97 -0.55 5.72 -41.58
C LEU A 97 0.31 4.53 -41.13
N TYR A 98 -0.04 3.32 -41.56
CA TYR A 98 0.67 2.09 -41.25
C TYR A 98 0.69 1.13 -42.43
N THR A 99 1.83 0.50 -42.66
CA THR A 99 1.98 -0.53 -43.67
C THR A 99 2.91 -1.62 -43.15
N TYR A 100 2.53 -2.87 -43.35
CA TYR A 100 3.38 -4.02 -43.07
C TYR A 100 3.96 -4.54 -44.39
N ASP A 101 5.29 -4.52 -44.51
CA ASP A 101 6.00 -5.08 -45.65
C ASP A 101 6.34 -6.55 -45.36
N ALA A 102 5.58 -7.47 -45.96
CA ALA A 102 5.76 -8.90 -45.76
C ALA A 102 7.06 -9.45 -46.36
N ASP A 103 7.63 -8.81 -47.39
CA ASP A 103 8.87 -9.26 -48.04
C ASP A 103 10.09 -8.93 -47.18
N GLN A 104 10.00 -7.87 -46.38
CA GLN A 104 11.06 -7.40 -45.48
C GLN A 104 10.76 -7.62 -44.00
N ASP A 105 9.58 -8.16 -43.67
CA ASP A 105 9.08 -8.35 -42.30
C ASP A 105 9.24 -7.08 -41.45
N THR A 106 8.81 -5.94 -42.02
CA THR A 106 9.01 -4.61 -41.44
C THR A 106 7.67 -3.92 -41.24
N ASP A 107 7.44 -3.40 -40.02
CA ASP A 107 6.29 -2.54 -39.71
C ASP A 107 6.70 -1.08 -39.92
N VAL A 108 5.97 -0.37 -40.78
CA VAL A 108 6.24 1.03 -41.11
C VAL A 108 5.08 1.89 -40.64
N LEU A 109 5.40 2.87 -39.79
CA LEU A 109 4.50 3.90 -39.29
C LEU A 109 4.87 5.23 -39.94
N ARG A 110 3.86 6.05 -40.26
CA ARG A 110 4.09 7.45 -40.60
C ARG A 110 3.01 8.36 -40.03
N LEU A 111 3.41 9.58 -39.71
CA LEU A 111 2.51 10.61 -39.19
C LEU A 111 2.85 11.95 -39.83
N VAL A 112 1.83 12.74 -40.15
CA VAL A 112 2.01 14.14 -40.52
C VAL A 112 2.38 14.93 -39.29
N VAL A 113 3.49 15.67 -39.36
CA VAL A 113 4.02 16.43 -38.22
C VAL A 113 4.23 17.89 -38.61
N GLU A 114 3.99 18.77 -37.65
CA GLU A 114 4.25 20.20 -37.74
C GLU A 114 5.22 20.61 -36.64
N PRO A 115 6.11 21.59 -36.88
CA PRO A 115 6.97 22.15 -35.84
C PRO A 115 6.15 22.74 -34.69
N VAL A 116 6.57 22.49 -33.45
CA VAL A 116 5.92 22.93 -32.22
C VAL A 116 6.91 23.77 -31.41
N ILE A 117 6.41 24.78 -30.69
CA ILE A 117 7.23 25.54 -29.74
C ILE A 117 7.86 24.62 -28.67
N PRO A 118 9.14 24.82 -28.28
CA PRO A 118 9.84 23.94 -27.34
C PRO A 118 9.09 23.66 -26.03
N ALA A 119 8.39 24.66 -25.49
CA ALA A 119 7.64 24.54 -24.24
C ALA A 119 6.41 23.61 -24.33
N ALA A 120 5.88 23.37 -25.53
CA ALA A 120 4.71 22.50 -25.76
C ALA A 120 5.09 21.13 -26.36
N PHE A 121 6.38 20.88 -26.60
CA PHE A 121 6.84 19.64 -27.20
C PHE A 121 6.64 18.44 -26.28
N SER A 122 6.11 17.35 -26.82
CA SER A 122 6.03 16.05 -26.15
C SER A 122 6.31 14.93 -27.14
N PHE A 123 7.01 13.88 -26.67
CA PHE A 123 7.16 12.65 -27.44
C PHE A 123 5.86 11.83 -27.53
N ALA A 124 4.85 12.17 -26.73
CA ALA A 124 3.54 11.53 -26.82
C ALA A 124 2.98 11.68 -28.24
N ARG A 125 2.34 10.63 -28.75
CA ARG A 125 1.70 10.56 -30.09
C ARG A 125 2.64 10.50 -31.30
N LEU A 126 3.96 10.64 -31.12
CA LEU A 126 4.90 10.44 -32.23
C LEU A 126 5.06 8.94 -32.58
N PRO A 127 5.25 8.58 -33.86
CA PRO A 127 5.34 7.20 -34.31
C PRO A 127 6.58 6.50 -33.73
N GLY A 128 6.38 5.42 -32.99
CA GLY A 128 7.49 4.66 -32.37
C GLY A 128 8.20 5.38 -31.21
N SER A 129 7.64 6.46 -30.66
CA SER A 129 8.33 7.29 -29.67
C SER A 129 8.74 6.64 -28.35
N PRO A 130 8.04 5.60 -27.82
CA PRO A 130 8.56 4.86 -26.66
C PRO A 130 9.91 4.22 -26.94
N PHE A 131 10.18 3.88 -28.20
CA PHE A 131 11.30 3.06 -28.63
C PHE A 131 12.55 3.85 -29.01
N TYR A 132 12.51 5.19 -29.01
CA TYR A 132 13.64 6.01 -29.43
C TYR A 132 14.86 5.89 -28.49
N SER A 133 16.03 5.75 -29.09
CA SER A 133 17.35 5.85 -28.44
C SER A 133 17.62 7.27 -27.93
N ARG A 134 18.71 7.45 -27.17
CA ARG A 134 19.10 8.77 -26.63
C ARG A 134 19.37 9.76 -27.75
N ARG A 135 20.14 9.35 -28.78
CA ARG A 135 20.36 10.17 -29.98
C ARG A 135 19.06 10.41 -30.72
N GLY A 136 18.24 9.37 -30.89
CA GLY A 136 16.95 9.49 -31.59
C GLY A 136 16.04 10.54 -30.97
N ARG A 137 15.94 10.57 -29.64
CA ARG A 137 15.19 11.61 -28.92
C ARG A 137 15.75 13.00 -29.14
N ALA A 138 17.07 13.18 -29.08
CA ALA A 138 17.71 14.47 -29.31
C ALA A 138 17.42 14.98 -30.74
N CYS A 139 17.60 14.13 -31.75
CA CYS A 139 17.37 14.46 -33.15
C CYS A 139 15.90 14.79 -33.45
N VAL A 140 14.97 13.95 -32.98
CA VAL A 140 13.53 14.19 -33.20
C VAL A 140 13.07 15.45 -32.48
N ARG A 141 13.54 15.72 -31.25
CA ARG A 141 13.22 16.95 -30.53
C ARG A 141 13.74 18.19 -31.27
N ALA A 142 14.99 18.18 -31.73
CA ALA A 142 15.56 19.29 -32.49
C ALA A 142 14.76 19.57 -33.77
N PHE A 143 14.35 18.52 -34.49
CA PHE A 143 13.52 18.66 -35.68
C PHE A 143 12.12 19.20 -35.36
N MET A 144 11.43 18.60 -34.39
CA MET A 144 10.07 18.99 -34.00
C MET A 144 10.00 20.39 -33.39
N THR A 145 11.11 20.94 -32.90
CA THR A 145 11.19 22.31 -32.36
C THR A 145 11.69 23.33 -33.37
N GLY A 146 11.90 22.92 -34.63
CA GLY A 146 12.35 23.81 -35.71
C GLY A 146 13.84 24.18 -35.65
N GLN A 147 14.65 23.49 -34.84
CA GLN A 147 16.10 23.72 -34.78
C GLN A 147 16.83 23.09 -35.98
N THR A 148 16.28 22.03 -36.55
CA THR A 148 16.87 21.30 -37.68
C THR A 148 15.85 21.05 -38.78
N ASN A 149 16.33 20.99 -40.03
CA ASN A 149 15.47 20.77 -41.22
C ASN A 149 15.13 19.27 -41.39
N TRP A 150 14.04 18.97 -42.09
CA TRP A 150 13.62 17.59 -42.39
C TRP A 150 14.72 16.76 -43.06
N SER A 151 15.55 17.37 -43.92
CA SER A 151 16.65 16.70 -44.64
C SER A 151 17.78 16.22 -43.72
N SER A 152 17.83 16.72 -42.49
CA SER A 152 18.84 16.34 -41.49
C SER A 152 18.33 15.31 -40.47
N LEU A 153 17.03 15.01 -40.47
CA LEU A 153 16.46 13.98 -39.59
C LEU A 153 16.46 12.63 -40.31
N ALA A 154 17.52 11.86 -40.09
CA ALA A 154 17.58 10.44 -40.44
C ALA A 154 18.53 9.70 -39.49
N PHE A 155 18.06 8.63 -38.85
CA PHE A 155 18.91 7.80 -37.99
C PHE A 155 18.41 6.36 -37.88
N VAL A 156 19.32 5.47 -37.52
CA VAL A 156 19.03 4.07 -37.18
C VAL A 156 19.40 3.79 -35.74
N GLU A 157 18.61 2.93 -35.09
CA GLU A 157 18.80 2.47 -33.73
C GLU A 157 18.67 0.95 -33.65
N LEU A 158 19.40 0.34 -32.71
CA LEU A 158 19.42 -1.10 -32.50
C LEU A 158 18.88 -1.46 -31.11
N GLY A 159 17.95 -2.39 -31.05
CA GLY A 159 17.44 -2.98 -29.83
C GLY A 159 18.19 -4.25 -29.46
N LEU A 160 18.61 -4.33 -28.21
CA LEU A 160 19.23 -5.49 -27.59
C LEU A 160 18.23 -6.16 -26.64
N LEU A 161 18.31 -7.48 -26.52
CA LEU A 161 17.63 -8.26 -25.52
C LEU A 161 18.65 -9.10 -24.78
N VAL A 162 18.92 -8.75 -23.52
CA VAL A 162 19.96 -9.38 -22.69
C VAL A 162 21.32 -9.33 -23.43
N GLY A 163 21.63 -8.18 -24.03
CA GLY A 163 22.87 -7.92 -24.77
C GLY A 163 22.92 -8.46 -26.21
N GLU A 164 21.97 -9.31 -26.63
CA GLU A 164 21.90 -9.85 -28.00
C GLU A 164 21.03 -8.98 -28.93
N PRO A 165 21.43 -8.72 -30.18
CA PRO A 165 20.63 -7.95 -31.13
C PRO A 165 19.25 -8.58 -31.38
N SER A 166 18.19 -7.82 -31.14
CA SER A 166 16.79 -8.28 -31.23
C SER A 166 15.93 -7.47 -32.20
N SER A 167 16.21 -6.17 -32.37
CA SER A 167 15.47 -5.33 -33.31
C SER A 167 16.34 -4.24 -33.93
N VAL A 168 15.93 -3.76 -35.11
CA VAL A 168 16.44 -2.54 -35.74
C VAL A 168 15.27 -1.62 -36.01
N SER A 169 15.47 -0.32 -35.79
CA SER A 169 14.47 0.69 -36.14
C SER A 169 15.11 1.86 -36.88
N GLY A 170 14.43 2.38 -37.89
CA GLY A 170 14.86 3.53 -38.68
C GLY A 170 13.83 4.66 -38.58
N VAL A 171 14.31 5.89 -38.39
CA VAL A 171 13.48 7.09 -38.30
C VAL A 171 14.00 8.12 -39.28
N TRP A 172 13.11 8.68 -40.10
CA TRP A 172 13.45 9.76 -41.03
C TRP A 172 12.26 10.69 -41.30
N ALA A 173 12.53 11.91 -41.75
CA ALA A 173 11.50 12.83 -42.22
C ALA A 173 11.55 13.02 -43.75
N GLU A 174 10.39 13.26 -44.36
CA GLU A 174 10.25 13.56 -45.79
C GLU A 174 9.24 14.69 -45.97
N ALA A 175 9.60 15.73 -46.73
CA ALA A 175 8.68 16.76 -47.14
C ALA A 175 8.11 16.45 -48.53
N THR A 176 6.78 16.45 -48.65
CA THR A 176 6.09 16.27 -49.94
C THR A 176 6.06 17.55 -50.75
N LYS A 177 5.78 17.43 -52.06
CA LYS A 177 5.64 18.59 -52.97
C LYS A 177 4.55 19.57 -52.54
N ASP A 178 3.57 19.10 -51.79
CA ASP A 178 2.45 19.89 -51.26
C ASP A 178 2.79 20.61 -49.95
N GLY A 179 4.05 20.52 -49.48
CA GLY A 179 4.52 21.15 -48.24
C GLY A 179 4.22 20.36 -46.97
N THR A 180 3.54 19.21 -47.05
CA THR A 180 3.25 18.35 -45.90
C THR A 180 4.50 17.55 -45.52
N THR A 181 4.89 17.58 -44.24
CA THR A 181 6.04 16.83 -43.73
C THR A 181 5.59 15.58 -42.99
N TYR A 182 6.13 14.42 -43.39
CA TYR A 182 5.89 13.14 -42.76
C TYR A 182 7.09 12.71 -41.93
N LEU A 183 6.82 12.22 -40.72
CA LEU A 183 7.78 11.51 -39.89
C LEU A 183 7.52 10.00 -40.01
N TYR A 184 8.54 9.25 -40.41
CA TYR A 184 8.49 7.81 -40.57
C TYR A 184 9.20 7.09 -39.43
N PHE A 185 8.68 5.92 -39.07
CA PHE A 185 9.32 4.96 -38.18
C PHE A 185 9.15 3.57 -38.77
N ALA A 186 10.25 2.93 -39.14
CA ALA A 186 10.30 1.54 -39.57
C ALA A 186 10.87 0.69 -38.44
N ALA A 187 10.23 -0.42 -38.11
CA ALA A 187 10.71 -1.38 -37.12
C ALA A 187 10.76 -2.79 -37.71
N GLN A 188 11.90 -3.44 -37.56
CA GLN A 188 12.15 -4.82 -37.97
C GLN A 188 12.67 -5.61 -36.78
N LEU A 189 12.07 -6.77 -36.52
CA LEU A 189 12.36 -7.59 -35.34
C LEU A 189 12.88 -8.97 -35.77
N GLY A 190 13.93 -9.45 -35.08
CA GLY A 190 14.59 -10.71 -35.43
C GLY A 190 13.72 -11.93 -35.09
N ARG A 191 13.33 -12.72 -36.10
CA ARG A 191 12.53 -13.95 -35.92
C ARG A 191 13.28 -15.14 -35.32
N GLY A 192 14.59 -15.01 -35.12
CA GLY A 192 15.46 -16.10 -34.68
C GLY A 192 15.76 -17.14 -35.76
N SER A 193 16.58 -18.14 -35.42
CA SER A 193 16.95 -19.21 -36.36
C SER A 193 15.80 -20.22 -36.54
N ARG A 194 15.78 -20.95 -37.66
CA ARG A 194 14.82 -22.05 -37.88
C ARG A 194 14.87 -23.09 -36.76
N THR A 195 16.07 -23.41 -36.27
CA THR A 195 16.26 -24.32 -35.12
C THR A 195 15.53 -23.80 -33.88
N TRP A 196 15.63 -22.50 -33.59
CA TRP A 196 14.93 -21.88 -32.46
C TRP A 196 13.41 -21.99 -32.59
N LEU A 197 12.86 -21.81 -33.80
CA LEU A 197 11.42 -21.98 -34.05
C LEU A 197 10.94 -23.42 -33.77
N TYR A 198 11.71 -24.44 -34.17
CA TYR A 198 11.40 -25.84 -33.86
C TYR A 198 11.47 -26.12 -32.35
N VAL A 199 12.45 -25.54 -31.64
CA VAL A 199 12.54 -25.65 -30.18
C VAL A 199 11.32 -25.02 -29.51
N LYS A 200 10.90 -23.82 -29.93
CA LYS A 200 9.67 -23.17 -29.43
C LYS A 200 8.42 -24.04 -29.69
N PHE A 201 8.32 -24.63 -30.87
CA PHE A 201 7.20 -25.52 -31.21
C PHE A 201 7.17 -26.79 -30.35
N ALA A 202 8.30 -27.49 -30.22
CA ALA A 202 8.41 -28.67 -29.37
C ALA A 202 8.11 -28.35 -27.90
N TYR A 203 8.58 -27.20 -27.41
CA TYR A 203 8.28 -26.69 -26.08
C TYR A 203 6.77 -26.50 -25.87
N ARG A 204 6.08 -25.85 -26.81
CA ARG A 204 4.62 -25.62 -26.74
C ARG A 204 3.82 -26.91 -26.82
N CYS A 205 4.21 -27.86 -27.66
CA CYS A 205 3.60 -29.20 -27.70
C CYS A 205 3.77 -29.94 -26.36
N GLY A 206 4.98 -29.91 -25.79
CA GLY A 206 5.25 -30.47 -24.47
C GLY A 206 4.40 -29.81 -23.37
N LEU A 207 4.27 -28.49 -23.40
CA LEU A 207 3.44 -27.73 -22.47
C LEU A 207 1.95 -28.11 -22.60
N THR A 208 1.43 -28.27 -23.82
CA THR A 208 0.07 -28.77 -24.06
C THR A 208 -0.13 -30.17 -23.47
N ILE A 209 0.82 -31.09 -23.65
CA ILE A 209 0.76 -32.45 -23.08
C ILE A 209 0.75 -32.37 -21.54
N VAL A 210 1.60 -31.54 -20.93
CA VAL A 210 1.65 -31.32 -19.48
C VAL A 210 0.31 -30.79 -18.96
N ILE A 211 -0.33 -29.85 -19.66
CA ILE A 211 -1.64 -29.30 -19.29
C ILE A 211 -2.73 -30.36 -19.37
N ILE A 212 -2.79 -31.13 -20.47
CA ILE A 212 -3.77 -32.22 -20.64
C ILE A 212 -3.60 -33.28 -19.55
N HIS A 213 -2.36 -33.71 -19.30
CA HIS A 213 -2.05 -34.67 -18.25
C HIS A 213 -2.45 -34.14 -16.87
N SER A 214 -2.15 -32.87 -16.58
CA SER A 214 -2.50 -32.23 -15.30
C SER A 214 -4.02 -32.15 -15.10
N MET A 215 -4.78 -31.79 -16.14
CA MET A 215 -6.25 -31.77 -16.09
C MET A 215 -6.82 -33.16 -15.85
N TRP A 216 -6.28 -34.18 -16.49
CA TRP A 216 -6.71 -35.56 -16.26
C TRP A 216 -6.41 -36.01 -14.82
N ALA A 217 -5.17 -35.85 -14.37
CA ALA A 217 -4.69 -36.36 -13.10
C ALA A 217 -5.34 -35.68 -11.87
N GLN A 218 -5.56 -34.36 -11.94
CA GLN A 218 -6.01 -33.51 -10.83
C GLN A 218 -7.51 -33.14 -10.89
N TYR A 219 -8.18 -33.37 -12.02
CA TYR A 219 -9.60 -33.00 -12.19
C TYR A 219 -10.48 -34.15 -12.69
N TYR A 220 -10.35 -34.54 -13.96
CA TYR A 220 -11.31 -35.44 -14.59
C TYR A 220 -11.32 -36.85 -14.01
N ARG A 221 -10.15 -37.38 -13.59
CA ARG A 221 -10.07 -38.70 -12.94
C ARG A 221 -10.96 -38.80 -11.69
N HIS A 222 -11.12 -37.71 -10.93
CA HIS A 222 -11.92 -37.71 -9.71
C HIS A 222 -13.43 -37.83 -9.96
N TYR A 223 -13.91 -37.44 -11.14
CA TYR A 223 -15.31 -37.65 -11.53
C TYR A 223 -15.64 -39.13 -11.75
N PHE A 224 -14.70 -39.93 -12.26
CA PHE A 224 -14.88 -41.38 -12.40
C PHE A 224 -14.92 -42.09 -11.03
N HIS A 225 -14.08 -41.65 -10.09
CA HIS A 225 -14.15 -42.15 -8.72
C HIS A 225 -15.47 -41.77 -8.03
N LEU A 226 -15.92 -40.53 -8.22
CA LEU A 226 -17.21 -40.08 -7.68
C LEU A 226 -18.39 -40.87 -8.28
N LEU A 227 -18.37 -41.14 -9.59
CA LEU A 227 -19.38 -41.97 -10.25
C LEU A 227 -19.46 -43.35 -9.61
N SER A 228 -18.33 -44.05 -9.48
CA SER A 228 -18.27 -45.38 -8.89
C SER A 228 -18.73 -45.40 -7.42
N ASN A 229 -18.37 -44.37 -6.64
CA ASN A 229 -18.84 -44.22 -5.27
C ASN A 229 -20.36 -44.00 -5.19
N LEU A 230 -20.93 -43.16 -6.06
CA LEU A 230 -22.38 -42.89 -6.07
C LEU A 230 -23.18 -44.09 -6.56
N GLU A 231 -22.68 -44.85 -7.54
CA GLU A 231 -23.31 -46.09 -8.02
C GLU A 231 -23.39 -47.15 -6.92
N THR A 232 -22.40 -47.19 -6.02
CA THR A 232 -22.27 -48.21 -4.97
C THR A 232 -22.91 -47.81 -3.63
N MET A 233 -22.82 -46.54 -3.24
CA MET A 233 -23.19 -46.07 -1.90
C MET A 233 -24.34 -45.05 -1.86
N GLY A 234 -24.76 -44.48 -3.00
CA GLY A 234 -25.83 -43.49 -3.02
C GLY A 234 -25.47 -42.18 -2.30
N VAL A 235 -26.47 -41.45 -1.82
CA VAL A 235 -26.30 -40.19 -1.07
C VAL A 235 -27.11 -40.25 0.22
N GLY A 236 -26.55 -40.84 1.30
CA GLY A 236 -26.92 -40.70 2.73
C GLY A 236 -28.40 -40.89 3.15
N ASP A 237 -29.32 -40.08 2.60
CA ASP A 237 -30.78 -40.16 2.73
C ASP A 237 -31.38 -40.92 1.52
N ASP A 238 -30.92 -42.15 1.29
CA ASP A 238 -31.15 -42.93 0.06
C ASP A 238 -32.62 -43.37 -0.19
N GLU A 239 -33.53 -43.28 0.78
CA GLU A 239 -34.88 -43.84 0.62
C GLU A 239 -35.77 -43.12 -0.42
N LYS A 240 -35.37 -41.93 -0.90
CA LYS A 240 -36.24 -41.07 -1.73
C LYS A 240 -35.72 -40.70 -3.11
N SER A 241 -34.50 -41.09 -3.47
CA SER A 241 -33.85 -40.63 -4.71
C SER A 241 -34.01 -41.65 -5.85
N THR A 242 -34.60 -41.23 -6.96
CA THR A 242 -34.87 -42.06 -8.16
C THR A 242 -33.69 -42.12 -9.13
N ALA A 243 -32.93 -41.03 -9.26
CA ALA A 243 -31.72 -40.95 -10.08
C ALA A 243 -30.77 -39.84 -9.58
N LEU A 244 -29.47 -40.02 -9.84
CA LEU A 244 -28.41 -39.08 -9.49
C LEU A 244 -27.76 -38.52 -10.76
N GLU A 245 -27.73 -37.20 -10.89
CA GLU A 245 -27.15 -36.51 -12.04
C GLU A 245 -25.90 -35.72 -11.63
N ILE A 246 -24.76 -36.01 -12.27
CA ILE A 246 -23.48 -35.32 -12.03
C ILE A 246 -23.33 -34.17 -13.02
N VAL A 247 -23.17 -32.96 -12.51
CA VAL A 247 -22.87 -31.73 -13.27
C VAL A 247 -21.39 -31.40 -13.09
N VAL A 248 -20.65 -31.46 -14.20
CA VAL A 248 -19.20 -31.24 -14.24
C VAL A 248 -18.88 -29.74 -14.28
N GLY A 249 -17.90 -29.32 -13.48
CA GLY A 249 -17.39 -27.95 -13.45
C GLY A 249 -16.23 -27.65 -14.41
N ASP A 250 -15.47 -26.61 -14.10
CA ASP A 250 -14.34 -26.07 -14.87
C ASP A 250 -12.97 -26.38 -14.21
N PRO A 251 -12.04 -27.05 -14.91
CA PRO A 251 -10.70 -27.36 -14.39
C PRO A 251 -9.75 -26.15 -14.26
N THR A 252 -10.07 -25.01 -14.88
CA THR A 252 -9.13 -23.89 -15.11
C THR A 252 -8.43 -23.44 -13.84
N ALA A 253 -9.15 -23.21 -12.73
CA ALA A 253 -8.56 -22.71 -11.49
C ALA A 253 -7.50 -23.65 -10.89
N LEU A 254 -7.67 -24.97 -11.04
CA LEU A 254 -6.74 -25.97 -10.50
C LEU A 254 -5.43 -26.03 -11.29
N ILE A 255 -5.47 -25.80 -12.60
CA ILE A 255 -4.26 -25.75 -13.43
C ILE A 255 -3.51 -24.44 -13.21
N LEU A 256 -4.24 -23.32 -13.16
CA LEU A 256 -3.64 -21.99 -12.97
C LEU A 256 -3.00 -21.81 -11.58
N GLN A 257 -3.39 -22.57 -10.57
CA GLN A 257 -2.73 -22.55 -9.26
C GLN A 257 -1.30 -23.15 -9.31
N HIS A 258 -0.99 -23.95 -10.34
CA HIS A 258 0.28 -24.65 -10.44
C HIS A 258 1.36 -23.66 -10.91
N THR A 259 2.17 -23.18 -9.95
CA THR A 259 3.17 -22.13 -10.22
C THR A 259 4.13 -22.52 -11.34
N LEU A 260 4.52 -23.79 -11.45
CA LEU A 260 5.36 -24.27 -12.56
C LEU A 260 4.70 -24.02 -13.93
N VAL A 261 3.39 -24.30 -14.07
CA VAL A 261 2.68 -24.10 -15.35
C VAL A 261 2.67 -22.62 -15.71
N CYS A 262 2.38 -21.74 -14.74
CA CYS A 262 2.45 -20.29 -14.95
C CYS A 262 3.86 -19.82 -15.31
N THR A 263 4.90 -20.35 -14.65
CA THR A 263 6.30 -20.03 -14.96
C THR A 263 6.66 -20.47 -16.38
N LEU A 264 6.25 -21.67 -16.81
CA LEU A 264 6.49 -22.15 -18.17
C LEU A 264 5.83 -21.25 -19.22
N PHE A 265 4.59 -20.79 -18.99
CA PHE A 265 3.95 -19.82 -19.88
C PHE A 265 4.62 -18.44 -19.90
N VAL A 266 5.13 -17.99 -18.76
CA VAL A 266 5.91 -16.75 -18.70
C VAL A 266 7.18 -16.89 -19.53
N VAL A 267 7.90 -18.00 -19.39
CA VAL A 267 9.09 -18.29 -20.21
C VAL A 267 8.75 -18.32 -21.70
N ASP A 268 7.66 -19.00 -22.09
CA ASP A 268 7.17 -19.03 -23.49
C ASP A 268 6.90 -17.63 -24.08
N PHE A 269 6.31 -16.74 -23.29
CA PHE A 269 6.10 -15.35 -23.69
C PHE A 269 7.42 -14.61 -23.90
N TRP A 270 8.37 -14.74 -22.96
CA TRP A 270 9.69 -14.10 -23.05
C TRP A 270 10.54 -14.65 -24.20
N CYS A 271 10.44 -15.94 -24.52
CA CYS A 271 11.07 -16.54 -25.69
C CYS A 271 10.50 -16.02 -27.03
N SER A 272 9.41 -15.23 -26.99
CA SER A 272 8.70 -14.68 -28.14
C SER A 272 8.51 -13.16 -28.02
N VAL A 273 9.46 -12.49 -27.34
CA VAL A 273 9.40 -11.05 -27.06
C VAL A 273 9.50 -10.21 -28.33
N GLU A 274 10.15 -10.72 -29.38
CA GLU A 274 10.21 -10.09 -30.71
C GLU A 274 8.81 -9.86 -31.29
N ILE A 275 7.89 -10.79 -31.05
CA ILE A 275 6.50 -10.69 -31.52
C ILE A 275 5.69 -9.76 -30.61
N ALA A 276 6.03 -9.70 -29.32
CA ALA A 276 5.44 -8.75 -28.39
C ALA A 276 5.84 -7.31 -28.77
N GLY A 277 7.11 -7.08 -29.14
CA GLY A 277 7.61 -5.82 -29.68
C GLY A 277 6.85 -5.40 -30.93
N GLN A 278 6.69 -6.31 -31.89
CA GLN A 278 5.88 -6.09 -33.08
C GLN A 278 4.42 -5.74 -32.74
N SER A 279 3.84 -6.45 -31.76
CA SER A 279 2.48 -6.17 -31.30
C SER A 279 2.35 -4.78 -30.67
N PHE A 280 3.37 -4.28 -29.96
CA PHE A 280 3.37 -2.92 -29.42
C PHE A 280 3.34 -1.86 -30.50
N VAL A 281 4.10 -2.05 -31.59
CA VAL A 281 4.08 -1.14 -32.77
C VAL A 281 2.70 -1.13 -33.41
N ARG A 282 2.09 -2.32 -33.57
CA ARG A 282 0.77 -2.51 -34.18
C ARG A 282 -0.40 -1.97 -33.34
N LEU A 283 -0.28 -1.93 -32.02
CA LEU A 283 -1.32 -1.36 -31.14
C LEU A 283 -1.51 0.16 -31.33
N GLY A 284 -0.58 0.86 -31.98
CA GLY A 284 -0.77 2.26 -32.36
C GLY A 284 -1.84 2.48 -33.44
N GLN A 285 -2.31 1.41 -34.10
CA GLN A 285 -3.14 1.48 -35.31
C GLN A 285 -4.64 1.39 -35.04
N ILE A 286 -5.25 2.48 -34.59
CA ILE A 286 -6.72 2.52 -34.42
C ILE A 286 -7.47 2.52 -35.76
N GLN A 287 -6.82 2.94 -36.85
CA GLN A 287 -7.44 2.95 -38.18
C GLN A 287 -7.63 1.54 -38.75
N ASP A 288 -6.73 0.60 -38.42
CA ASP A 288 -6.87 -0.82 -38.75
C ASP A 288 -7.19 -1.63 -37.49
N LEU A 289 -8.49 -1.69 -37.19
CA LEU A 289 -9.01 -2.42 -36.03
C LEU A 289 -8.69 -3.92 -36.08
N VAL A 290 -8.44 -4.50 -37.26
CA VAL A 290 -8.09 -5.92 -37.40
C VAL A 290 -6.68 -6.14 -36.90
N THR A 291 -5.72 -5.33 -37.37
CA THR A 291 -4.33 -5.36 -36.89
C THR A 291 -4.25 -5.06 -35.40
N PHE A 292 -4.98 -4.06 -34.91
CA PHE A 292 -5.09 -3.76 -33.48
C PHE A 292 -5.63 -4.97 -32.69
N ALA A 293 -6.70 -5.61 -33.17
CA ALA A 293 -7.32 -6.74 -32.49
C ALA A 293 -6.39 -7.95 -32.42
N PHE A 294 -5.65 -8.27 -33.50
CA PHE A 294 -4.65 -9.35 -33.48
C PHE A 294 -3.48 -9.05 -32.53
N ALA A 295 -2.99 -7.81 -32.51
CA ALA A 295 -1.96 -7.38 -31.58
C ALA A 295 -2.43 -7.46 -30.12
N ALA A 296 -3.65 -6.99 -29.82
CA ALA A 296 -4.26 -7.11 -28.50
C ALA A 296 -4.50 -8.57 -28.10
N LEU A 297 -4.95 -9.41 -29.04
CA LEU A 297 -5.16 -10.84 -28.81
C LEU A 297 -3.85 -11.56 -28.51
N TYR A 298 -2.76 -11.22 -29.20
CA TYR A 298 -1.44 -11.73 -28.90
C TYR A 298 -0.99 -11.30 -27.49
N LEU A 299 -1.08 -10.00 -27.20
CA LEU A 299 -0.70 -9.44 -25.90
C LEU A 299 -1.57 -9.91 -24.74
N SER A 300 -2.76 -10.45 -24.98
CA SER A 300 -3.56 -11.10 -23.92
C SER A 300 -2.84 -12.29 -23.26
N ARG A 301 -1.79 -12.85 -23.88
CA ARG A 301 -0.89 -13.84 -23.25
C ARG A 301 -0.18 -13.29 -22.01
N THR A 302 -0.13 -11.97 -21.82
CA THR A 302 0.36 -11.34 -20.59
C THR A 302 -0.46 -11.70 -19.34
N VAL A 303 -1.66 -12.28 -19.49
CA VAL A 303 -2.46 -12.82 -18.38
C VAL A 303 -1.67 -13.82 -17.51
N TRP A 304 -0.69 -14.52 -18.09
CA TRP A 304 0.15 -15.48 -17.36
C TRP A 304 1.03 -14.82 -16.31
N PHE A 305 1.46 -13.57 -16.52
CA PHE A 305 2.14 -12.78 -15.49
C PHE A 305 1.21 -12.52 -14.31
N ALA A 306 -0.06 -12.22 -14.60
CA ALA A 306 -1.10 -11.98 -13.61
C ALA A 306 -1.36 -13.23 -12.77
N TYR A 307 -1.47 -14.41 -13.39
CA TYR A 307 -1.62 -15.68 -12.68
C TYR A 307 -0.38 -16.06 -11.86
N LEU A 308 0.83 -15.88 -12.41
CA LEU A 308 2.08 -16.13 -11.69
C LEU A 308 2.17 -15.23 -10.45
N LEU A 309 1.90 -13.93 -10.60
CA LEU A 309 1.98 -12.98 -9.51
C LEU A 309 0.92 -13.25 -8.45
N LEU A 310 -0.32 -13.61 -8.83
CA LEU A 310 -1.35 -14.07 -7.88
C LEU A 310 -0.90 -15.31 -7.09
N ASN A 311 -0.22 -16.26 -7.73
CA ASN A 311 0.35 -17.43 -7.05
C ASN A 311 1.45 -17.04 -6.05
N VAL A 312 2.37 -16.15 -6.45
CA VAL A 312 3.43 -15.64 -5.57
C VAL A 312 2.83 -14.84 -4.41
N THR A 313 1.88 -13.95 -4.66
CA THR A 313 1.17 -13.19 -3.65
C THR A 313 0.41 -14.10 -2.70
N GLY A 314 -0.30 -15.11 -3.19
CA GLY A 314 -0.99 -16.10 -2.34
C GLY A 314 -0.03 -16.85 -1.41
N ARG A 315 1.15 -17.24 -1.91
CA ARG A 315 2.21 -17.87 -1.10
C ARG A 315 2.81 -16.92 -0.07
N LEU A 316 3.07 -15.66 -0.47
CA LEU A 316 3.62 -14.63 0.42
C LEU A 316 2.63 -14.28 1.53
N LEU A 317 1.36 -14.06 1.18
CA LEU A 317 0.29 -13.81 2.14
C LEU A 317 0.14 -14.97 3.12
N ARG A 318 0.30 -16.21 2.68
CA ARG A 318 0.35 -17.36 3.61
C ARG A 318 1.54 -17.31 4.54
N ARG A 319 2.75 -17.09 4.01
CA ARG A 319 3.96 -16.97 4.85
C ARG A 319 3.81 -15.87 5.90
N LEU A 320 3.13 -14.78 5.57
CA LEU A 320 2.88 -13.64 6.45
C LEU A 320 1.58 -13.76 7.27
N ARG A 321 0.75 -14.80 7.06
CA ARG A 321 -0.59 -14.99 7.67
C ARG A 321 -1.57 -13.83 7.42
N LEU A 322 -1.52 -13.26 6.22
CA LEU A 322 -2.31 -12.11 5.78
C LEU A 322 -3.35 -12.47 4.71
N GLU A 323 -3.71 -13.75 4.57
CA GLU A 323 -4.64 -14.25 3.53
C GLU A 323 -6.03 -13.60 3.57
N ARG A 324 -6.40 -13.02 4.72
CA ARG A 324 -7.68 -12.32 4.93
C ARG A 324 -7.73 -10.93 4.28
N LEU A 325 -6.58 -10.37 3.90
CA LEU A 325 -6.49 -9.06 3.28
C LEU A 325 -6.84 -9.08 1.79
N ILE A 326 -6.81 -10.25 1.16
CA ILE A 326 -7.09 -10.41 -0.26
C ILE A 326 -8.44 -11.10 -0.46
N ALA A 327 -9.25 -10.58 -1.37
CA ALA A 327 -10.41 -11.31 -1.87
C ALA A 327 -9.97 -12.28 -2.96
N GLN A 328 -10.59 -13.46 -2.97
CA GLN A 328 -10.45 -14.41 -4.06
C GLN A 328 -10.84 -13.77 -5.40
N VAL A 329 -9.98 -13.93 -6.39
CA VAL A 329 -10.18 -13.47 -7.75
C VAL A 329 -10.52 -14.67 -8.63
N ASP A 330 -11.58 -14.55 -9.43
CA ASP A 330 -11.94 -15.58 -10.41
C ASP A 330 -10.96 -15.51 -11.60
N PRO A 331 -10.23 -16.60 -11.90
CA PRO A 331 -9.25 -16.59 -12.98
C PRO A 331 -9.84 -16.26 -14.37
N THR A 332 -11.09 -16.67 -14.65
CA THR A 332 -11.73 -16.34 -15.94
C THR A 332 -12.00 -14.84 -16.05
N THR A 333 -12.44 -14.22 -14.95
CA THR A 333 -12.60 -12.76 -14.87
C THR A 333 -11.27 -12.04 -15.10
N VAL A 334 -10.15 -12.56 -14.58
CA VAL A 334 -8.81 -12.00 -14.87
C VAL A 334 -8.47 -12.11 -16.36
N ALA A 335 -8.70 -13.27 -16.98
CA ALA A 335 -8.44 -13.44 -18.41
C ALA A 335 -9.25 -12.47 -19.27
N VAL A 336 -10.55 -12.32 -18.99
CA VAL A 336 -11.42 -11.39 -19.71
C VAL A 336 -11.00 -9.95 -19.47
N ALA A 337 -10.68 -9.58 -18.22
CA ALA A 337 -10.22 -8.24 -17.88
C ALA A 337 -8.91 -7.90 -18.61
N VAL A 338 -7.93 -8.80 -18.61
CA VAL A 338 -6.65 -8.60 -19.33
C VAL A 338 -6.88 -8.54 -20.84
N LEU A 339 -7.69 -9.43 -21.42
CA LEU A 339 -7.99 -9.41 -22.86
C LEU A 339 -8.58 -8.08 -23.31
N ILE A 340 -9.53 -7.53 -22.54
CA ILE A 340 -10.21 -6.27 -22.88
C ILE A 340 -9.32 -5.05 -22.60
N SER A 341 -8.52 -5.08 -21.53
CA SER A 341 -7.74 -3.92 -21.08
C SER A 341 -6.35 -3.81 -21.70
N VAL A 342 -5.68 -4.92 -22.04
CA VAL A 342 -4.26 -4.90 -22.42
C VAL A 342 -3.98 -4.02 -23.64
N GLY A 343 -4.79 -4.12 -24.69
CA GLY A 343 -4.66 -3.28 -25.89
C GLY A 343 -4.85 -1.80 -25.57
N PRO A 344 -6.03 -1.39 -25.07
CA PRO A 344 -6.31 0.01 -24.71
C PRO A 344 -5.33 0.60 -23.68
N VAL A 345 -4.95 -0.15 -22.64
CA VAL A 345 -4.00 0.32 -21.62
C VAL A 345 -2.63 0.55 -22.23
N THR A 346 -2.14 -0.37 -23.06
CA THR A 346 -0.83 -0.22 -23.72
C THR A 346 -0.85 0.96 -24.69
N TYR A 347 -1.94 1.14 -25.43
CA TYR A 347 -2.14 2.32 -26.28
C TYR A 347 -2.16 3.62 -25.44
N MET A 348 -2.89 3.66 -24.33
CA MET A 348 -2.90 4.82 -23.42
C MET A 348 -1.51 5.12 -22.83
N GLN A 349 -0.70 4.09 -22.54
CA GLN A 349 0.69 4.28 -22.11
C GLN A 349 1.52 4.97 -23.20
N SER A 350 1.35 4.60 -24.47
CA SER A 350 2.03 5.25 -25.60
C SER A 350 1.61 6.72 -25.81
N LEU A 351 0.41 7.10 -25.36
CA LEU A 351 -0.09 8.47 -25.41
C LEU A 351 0.36 9.33 -24.21
N SER A 352 0.94 8.74 -23.18
CA SER A 352 1.31 9.42 -21.94
C SER A 352 2.79 9.74 -21.92
N ALA A 353 3.14 11.03 -21.92
CA ALA A 353 4.53 11.50 -21.83
C ALA A 353 5.30 10.84 -20.66
N PHE A 354 4.66 10.72 -19.50
CA PHE A 354 5.22 10.05 -18.33
C PHE A 354 5.66 8.61 -18.60
N PHE A 355 4.81 7.79 -19.25
CA PHE A 355 5.15 6.39 -19.51
C PHE A 355 6.21 6.27 -20.61
N VAL A 356 6.13 7.13 -21.63
CA VAL A 356 7.14 7.23 -22.68
C VAL A 356 8.52 7.55 -22.08
N ASP A 357 8.61 8.46 -21.11
CA ASP A 357 9.87 8.79 -20.42
C ASP A 357 10.35 7.68 -19.49
N VAL A 358 9.44 7.02 -18.77
CA VAL A 358 9.78 5.84 -17.94
C VAL A 358 10.35 4.72 -18.81
N TYR A 359 9.72 4.37 -19.93
CA TYR A 359 10.22 3.32 -20.82
C TYR A 359 11.60 3.65 -21.37
N HIS A 360 11.83 4.88 -21.81
CA HIS A 360 13.15 5.32 -22.27
C HIS A 360 14.22 5.22 -21.17
N PHE A 361 13.91 5.66 -19.95
CA PHE A 361 14.81 5.49 -18.82
C PHE A 361 15.19 4.01 -18.62
N LEU A 362 14.21 3.11 -18.68
CA LEU A 362 14.44 1.67 -18.52
C LEU A 362 15.22 1.05 -19.69
N PHE A 363 15.04 1.55 -20.92
CA PHE A 363 15.80 1.12 -22.10
C PHE A 363 17.29 1.50 -22.03
N VAL A 364 17.61 2.62 -21.39
CA VAL A 364 18.99 3.14 -21.29
C VAL A 364 19.70 2.66 -20.03
N LEU A 365 18.96 2.38 -18.95
CA LEU A 365 19.51 2.02 -17.63
C LEU A 365 20.59 0.90 -17.65
N PRO A 366 20.42 -0.22 -18.38
CA PRO A 366 21.41 -1.30 -18.35
C PRO A 366 22.53 -1.15 -19.39
N LEU A 367 22.52 -0.07 -20.20
CA LEU A 367 23.49 0.10 -21.28
C LEU A 367 24.81 0.71 -20.82
N PRO A 368 25.95 0.21 -21.31
CA PRO A 368 27.24 0.88 -21.16
C PRO A 368 27.25 2.23 -21.89
N SER A 369 28.00 3.20 -21.36
CA SER A 369 28.12 4.54 -21.94
C SER A 369 28.57 4.54 -23.41
N SER A 370 29.32 3.54 -23.86
CA SER A 370 29.78 3.39 -25.25
C SER A 370 28.65 3.06 -26.25
N LYS A 371 27.54 2.48 -25.78
CA LYS A 371 26.40 2.08 -26.61
C LYS A 371 25.14 2.93 -26.38
N ALA A 372 25.11 3.73 -25.31
CA ALA A 372 23.94 4.47 -24.85
C ALA A 372 23.31 5.43 -25.89
N GLU A 373 24.07 5.90 -26.88
CA GLU A 373 23.56 6.81 -27.90
C GLU A 373 22.69 6.13 -28.97
N ASN A 374 23.09 4.94 -29.43
CA ASN A 374 22.52 4.28 -30.61
C ASN A 374 21.79 2.96 -30.31
N TYR A 375 21.97 2.44 -29.11
CA TYR A 375 21.37 1.18 -28.68
C TYR A 375 20.30 1.42 -27.61
N LYS A 376 19.39 0.46 -27.49
CA LYS A 376 18.41 0.31 -26.40
C LYS A 376 18.41 -1.13 -25.91
N GLU A 377 18.06 -1.37 -24.65
CA GLU A 377 17.98 -2.71 -24.08
C GLU A 377 16.57 -2.99 -23.55
N ASP A 378 15.90 -3.97 -24.16
CA ASP A 378 14.46 -4.15 -24.02
C ASP A 378 14.06 -4.93 -22.76
N CYS A 379 14.99 -5.65 -22.12
CA CYS A 379 14.66 -6.58 -21.04
C CYS A 379 14.00 -5.90 -19.81
N ILE A 380 14.52 -4.76 -19.34
CA ILE A 380 14.01 -4.10 -18.14
C ILE A 380 12.64 -3.46 -18.43
N ALA A 381 12.50 -2.82 -19.59
CA ALA A 381 11.24 -2.23 -20.03
C ALA A 381 10.14 -3.29 -20.18
N ALA A 382 10.45 -4.44 -20.80
CA ALA A 382 9.53 -5.57 -20.92
C ALA A 382 9.17 -6.17 -19.55
N ALA A 383 10.10 -6.20 -18.59
CA ALA A 383 9.84 -6.66 -17.22
C ALA A 383 8.90 -5.70 -16.48
N PHE A 384 9.11 -4.40 -16.61
CA PHE A 384 8.22 -3.38 -16.06
C PHE A 384 6.80 -3.50 -16.62
N TYR A 385 6.65 -3.63 -17.94
CA TYR A 385 5.36 -3.85 -18.59
C TYR A 385 4.66 -5.11 -18.06
N SER A 386 5.41 -6.22 -17.95
CA SER A 386 4.92 -7.48 -17.40
C SER A 386 4.40 -7.34 -15.96
N LEU A 387 5.09 -6.55 -15.13
CA LEU A 387 4.67 -6.25 -13.77
C LEU A 387 3.40 -5.39 -13.74
N VAL A 388 3.31 -4.35 -14.57
CA VAL A 388 2.13 -3.47 -14.63
C VAL A 388 0.86 -4.28 -14.90
N ILE A 389 0.89 -5.16 -15.91
CA ILE A 389 -0.25 -6.05 -16.21
C ILE A 389 -0.46 -7.09 -15.10
N GLY A 390 0.63 -7.64 -14.55
CA GLY A 390 0.58 -8.62 -13.47
C GLY A 390 -0.08 -8.10 -12.19
N PHE A 391 0.05 -6.81 -11.89
CA PHE A 391 -0.55 -6.19 -10.69
C PHE A 391 -2.05 -5.92 -10.81
N ILE A 392 -2.64 -5.93 -12.01
CA ILE A 392 -4.08 -5.65 -12.22
C ILE A 392 -4.98 -6.49 -11.30
N PRO A 393 -4.94 -7.84 -11.30
CA PRO A 393 -5.81 -8.62 -10.43
C PRO A 393 -5.48 -8.48 -8.94
N ILE A 394 -4.24 -8.11 -8.59
CA ILE A 394 -3.84 -7.88 -7.19
C ILE A 394 -4.50 -6.62 -6.66
N THR A 395 -4.52 -5.54 -7.46
CA THR A 395 -5.24 -4.32 -7.09
C THR A 395 -6.73 -4.58 -6.89
N TYR A 396 -7.35 -5.44 -7.71
CA TYR A 396 -8.73 -5.89 -7.49
C TYR A 396 -8.87 -6.71 -6.21
N GLY A 397 -7.98 -7.68 -5.98
CA GLY A 397 -8.00 -8.57 -4.81
C GLY A 397 -7.93 -7.81 -3.48
N PHE A 398 -7.04 -6.83 -3.37
CA PHE A 398 -6.94 -5.96 -2.18
C PHE A 398 -7.98 -4.82 -2.17
N GLY A 399 -8.36 -4.31 -3.35
CA GLY A 399 -9.32 -3.22 -3.47
C GLY A 399 -10.74 -3.63 -3.09
N LYS A 400 -11.18 -4.83 -3.46
CA LYS A 400 -12.54 -5.33 -3.18
C LYS A 400 -12.91 -5.31 -1.68
N PRO A 401 -12.10 -5.82 -0.73
CA PRO A 401 -12.43 -5.74 0.69
C PRO A 401 -12.42 -4.30 1.22
N ILE A 402 -11.51 -3.46 0.73
CA ILE A 402 -11.43 -2.03 1.08
C ILE A 402 -12.72 -1.32 0.62
N VAL A 403 -13.08 -1.47 -0.65
CA VAL A 403 -14.29 -0.89 -1.25
C VAL A 403 -15.55 -1.43 -0.56
N ALA A 404 -15.62 -2.74 -0.31
CA ALA A 404 -16.73 -3.33 0.43
C ALA A 404 -16.83 -2.80 1.87
N HIS A 405 -15.71 -2.48 2.52
CA HIS A 405 -15.68 -1.83 3.84
C HIS A 405 -16.27 -0.42 3.76
N PHE A 406 -15.84 0.39 2.78
CA PHE A 406 -16.40 1.74 2.55
C PHE A 406 -17.90 1.71 2.19
N PHE A 407 -18.34 0.78 1.35
CA PHE A 407 -19.75 0.64 0.97
C PHE A 407 -20.62 -0.03 2.04
N ARG A 408 -20.07 -0.91 2.88
CA ARG A 408 -20.81 -1.45 4.04
C ARG A 408 -20.94 -0.40 5.14
N ALA A 409 -19.96 0.48 5.33
CA ALA A 409 -20.09 1.61 6.24
C ALA A 409 -21.26 2.54 5.85
N THR A 410 -21.52 2.71 4.55
CA THR A 410 -22.64 3.51 4.01
C THR A 410 -23.97 2.74 3.92
N ARG A 411 -23.99 1.45 3.52
CA ARG A 411 -25.23 0.64 3.43
C ARG A 411 -25.76 0.13 4.78
N ILE A 412 -24.90 -0.10 5.76
CA ILE A 412 -25.36 -0.52 7.11
C ILE A 412 -26.11 0.62 7.81
N GLN A 413 -25.83 1.89 7.48
CA GLN A 413 -26.66 3.02 7.91
C GLN A 413 -28.03 3.06 7.20
N ALA A 414 -28.11 2.70 5.92
CA ALA A 414 -29.37 2.70 5.17
C ALA A 414 -30.28 1.50 5.45
N LEU A 415 -29.71 0.30 5.67
CA LEU A 415 -30.48 -0.95 5.81
C LEU A 415 -30.87 -1.27 7.26
N LEU A 416 -30.11 -0.81 8.26
CA LEU A 416 -30.51 -0.92 9.67
C LEU A 416 -31.67 0.01 10.06
N HIS A 417 -32.00 1.00 9.21
CA HIS A 417 -33.14 1.87 9.44
C HIS A 417 -34.48 1.23 9.02
N ASN A 418 -34.47 0.28 8.07
CA ASN A 418 -35.71 -0.27 7.50
C ASN A 418 -36.12 -1.65 8.06
N VAL A 419 -35.21 -2.42 8.65
CA VAL A 419 -35.52 -3.79 9.12
C VAL A 419 -35.92 -3.85 10.61
N ARG A 420 -35.79 -2.75 11.37
CA ARG A 420 -36.06 -2.75 12.82
C ARG A 420 -37.54 -2.56 13.20
N ARG A 421 -38.48 -2.60 12.26
CA ARG A 421 -39.92 -2.33 12.52
C ARG A 421 -40.87 -3.52 12.50
N ASN A 422 -40.50 -4.69 11.99
CA ASN A 422 -41.41 -5.83 12.00
C ASN A 422 -40.93 -6.93 12.94
N SER A 423 -41.64 -7.01 14.06
CA SER A 423 -41.59 -8.03 15.09
C SER A 423 -41.75 -9.44 14.55
N VAL A 424 -40.86 -10.36 14.95
CA VAL A 424 -41.16 -11.79 14.96
C VAL A 424 -40.67 -12.34 16.30
N SER A 425 -41.63 -12.70 17.16
CA SER A 425 -41.46 -13.49 18.37
C SER A 425 -41.34 -14.97 17.97
N ILE A 426 -40.30 -15.67 18.44
CA ILE A 426 -40.26 -17.14 18.42
C ILE A 426 -39.67 -17.63 19.74
N ALA A 427 -40.46 -18.46 20.41
CA ALA A 427 -40.20 -19.13 21.68
C ALA A 427 -39.16 -20.26 21.55
N PRO A 428 -38.62 -20.79 22.67
CA PRO A 428 -37.44 -21.66 22.66
C PRO A 428 -37.83 -23.13 22.46
N THR A 429 -37.10 -23.88 21.64
CA THR A 429 -37.02 -25.36 21.73
C THR A 429 -35.71 -25.92 21.15
N HIS A 430 -35.01 -26.65 22.02
CA HIS A 430 -34.07 -27.77 21.89
C HIS A 430 -33.30 -28.08 20.58
N SER A 431 -31.96 -28.19 20.79
CA SER A 431 -30.99 -29.16 20.24
C SER A 431 -30.64 -29.20 18.74
N ALA A 432 -29.33 -29.38 18.51
CA ALA A 432 -28.62 -29.63 17.26
C ALA A 432 -28.54 -28.47 16.26
N ILE A 433 -27.33 -28.22 15.77
CA ILE A 433 -27.01 -27.27 14.70
C ILE A 433 -27.67 -27.77 13.41
N ASN A 434 -28.95 -27.46 13.22
CA ASN A 434 -29.67 -27.73 11.98
C ASN A 434 -29.61 -26.49 11.07
N VAL A 435 -28.84 -26.62 9.98
CA VAL A 435 -29.22 -26.29 8.58
C VAL A 435 -29.65 -24.84 8.21
N ALA A 436 -29.58 -23.83 9.09
CA ALA A 436 -30.21 -22.54 8.80
C ALA A 436 -29.37 -21.44 8.10
N ASN A 437 -28.28 -21.72 7.36
CA ASN A 437 -27.67 -20.72 6.47
C ASN A 437 -26.93 -21.35 5.26
N ASN A 438 -27.70 -21.96 4.36
CA ASN A 438 -27.26 -22.66 3.14
C ASN A 438 -26.68 -21.79 2.00
N HIS A 439 -26.27 -20.54 2.26
CA HIS A 439 -25.88 -19.61 1.18
C HIS A 439 -24.74 -20.14 0.29
N PHE A 440 -23.74 -20.81 0.87
CA PHE A 440 -22.59 -21.35 0.13
C PHE A 440 -22.93 -22.55 -0.77
N GLY A 441 -23.98 -23.30 -0.44
CA GLY A 441 -24.48 -24.39 -1.27
C GLY A 441 -25.30 -23.91 -2.48
N THR A 442 -25.76 -22.65 -2.47
CA THR A 442 -26.62 -22.13 -3.54
C THR A 442 -25.88 -21.86 -4.85
N LEU A 443 -26.62 -21.97 -5.95
CA LEU A 443 -26.17 -21.62 -7.30
C LEU A 443 -25.74 -20.15 -7.43
N ALA A 444 -26.33 -19.26 -6.63
CA ALA A 444 -26.02 -17.83 -6.65
C ALA A 444 -24.59 -17.51 -6.15
N TYR A 445 -24.01 -18.38 -5.34
CA TYR A 445 -22.65 -18.20 -4.81
C TYR A 445 -21.54 -18.51 -5.85
N ASN A 446 -21.92 -19.09 -7.00
CA ASN A 446 -20.97 -19.46 -8.05
C ASN A 446 -20.44 -18.27 -8.87
N ASP A 447 -19.30 -18.53 -9.51
CA ASP A 447 -18.75 -17.63 -10.52
C ASP A 447 -19.77 -17.43 -11.66
N TRP A 448 -19.71 -16.28 -12.32
CA TRP A 448 -20.72 -15.89 -13.32
C TRP A 448 -20.83 -16.89 -14.48
N LYS A 449 -19.72 -17.55 -14.86
CA LYS A 449 -19.70 -18.61 -15.90
C LYS A 449 -20.53 -19.83 -15.50
N HIS A 450 -20.45 -20.25 -14.24
CA HIS A 450 -21.25 -21.36 -13.72
C HIS A 450 -22.72 -20.94 -13.58
N ARG A 451 -22.98 -19.69 -13.16
CA ARG A 451 -24.35 -19.15 -13.18
C ARG A 451 -24.95 -19.14 -14.59
N ALA A 452 -24.16 -18.81 -15.61
CA ALA A 452 -24.58 -18.89 -17.01
C ALA A 452 -24.86 -20.34 -17.45
N LEU A 453 -23.98 -21.29 -17.12
CA LEU A 453 -24.22 -22.72 -17.36
C LEU A 453 -25.53 -23.19 -16.72
N PHE A 454 -25.74 -22.90 -15.43
CA PHE A 454 -26.94 -23.31 -14.72
C PHE A 454 -28.19 -22.64 -15.27
N ASN A 455 -28.14 -21.35 -15.62
CA ASN A 455 -29.25 -20.68 -16.29
C ASN A 455 -29.57 -21.32 -17.64
N PHE A 456 -28.57 -21.75 -18.40
CA PHE A 456 -28.76 -22.48 -19.66
C PHE A 456 -29.36 -23.87 -19.44
N VAL A 457 -28.87 -24.63 -18.45
CA VAL A 457 -29.44 -25.94 -18.08
C VAL A 457 -30.89 -25.81 -17.62
N LEU A 458 -31.20 -24.79 -16.81
CA LEU A 458 -32.56 -24.52 -16.34
C LEU A 458 -33.49 -23.98 -17.45
N MET A 459 -32.94 -23.29 -18.45
CA MET A 459 -33.69 -22.87 -19.63
C MET A 459 -34.07 -24.07 -20.50
N LEU A 460 -33.19 -25.06 -20.62
CA LEU A 460 -33.46 -26.30 -21.35
C LEU A 460 -34.44 -27.22 -20.60
N ASP A 461 -34.39 -27.22 -19.27
CA ASP A 461 -35.26 -28.06 -18.44
C ASP A 461 -35.54 -27.40 -17.08
N PRO A 462 -36.65 -26.66 -16.95
CA PRO A 462 -37.03 -25.99 -15.70
C PRO A 462 -37.31 -26.95 -14.54
N ALA A 463 -37.64 -28.22 -14.83
CA ALA A 463 -37.92 -29.23 -13.79
C ALA A 463 -36.68 -29.58 -12.95
N ARG A 464 -35.47 -29.22 -13.42
CA ARG A 464 -34.21 -29.40 -12.71
C ARG A 464 -33.93 -28.36 -11.62
N GLN A 465 -34.84 -27.41 -11.40
CA GLN A 465 -34.65 -26.38 -10.38
C GLN A 465 -34.66 -27.00 -8.98
N SER A 466 -33.51 -26.96 -8.31
CA SER A 466 -33.37 -27.52 -6.97
C SER A 466 -34.12 -26.68 -5.93
N LYS A 467 -34.97 -27.34 -5.14
CA LYS A 467 -35.70 -26.71 -4.02
C LYS A 467 -34.85 -26.69 -2.74
N ARG A 468 -33.86 -27.58 -2.64
CA ARG A 468 -32.95 -27.71 -1.49
C ARG A 468 -31.50 -27.77 -1.96
N PHE A 469 -30.64 -26.98 -1.31
CA PHE A 469 -29.20 -26.97 -1.54
C PHE A 469 -28.49 -27.53 -0.31
N VAL A 470 -27.50 -28.38 -0.50
CA VAL A 470 -26.70 -29.00 0.57
C VAL A 470 -25.22 -28.89 0.18
N GLY A 471 -24.34 -28.63 1.15
CA GLY A 471 -22.90 -28.51 0.93
C GLY A 471 -22.37 -27.07 0.96
N GLY A 472 -21.11 -26.91 0.54
CA GLY A 472 -20.38 -25.64 0.65
C GLY A 472 -19.72 -25.39 2.01
N THR A 473 -19.60 -26.43 2.85
CA THR A 473 -18.92 -26.38 4.17
C THR A 473 -17.47 -25.91 4.06
N ILE A 474 -16.76 -26.27 2.99
CA ILE A 474 -15.41 -25.78 2.70
C ILE A 474 -15.35 -24.25 2.56
N TYR A 475 -16.38 -23.61 2.00
CA TYR A 475 -16.42 -22.15 1.85
C TYR A 475 -16.78 -21.46 3.17
N ALA A 476 -17.61 -22.10 3.99
CA ALA A 476 -17.85 -21.67 5.37
C ALA A 476 -16.57 -21.75 6.22
N LEU A 477 -15.77 -22.82 6.03
CA LEU A 477 -14.43 -22.95 6.62
C LEU A 477 -13.53 -21.81 6.14
N PHE A 478 -13.48 -21.55 4.84
CA PHE A 478 -12.66 -20.48 4.25
C PHE A 478 -13.00 -19.08 4.73
N GLN A 479 -14.26 -18.82 5.06
CA GLN A 479 -14.68 -17.55 5.62
C GLN A 479 -14.13 -17.33 7.04
N THR A 480 -13.99 -18.40 7.82
CA THR A 480 -13.53 -18.34 9.23
C THR A 480 -12.02 -18.57 9.35
N HIS A 481 -11.48 -19.49 8.56
CA HIS A 481 -10.13 -20.02 8.58
C HIS A 481 -9.53 -20.04 7.16
N CYS A 482 -9.29 -18.86 6.61
CA CYS A 482 -8.71 -18.67 5.27
C CYS A 482 -7.35 -19.35 5.05
N HIS A 483 -6.57 -19.62 6.11
CA HIS A 483 -5.24 -20.24 6.02
C HIS A 483 -5.30 -21.69 5.51
N PHE A 484 -6.44 -22.37 5.67
CA PHE A 484 -6.64 -23.71 5.11
C PHE A 484 -6.81 -23.73 3.59
N GLN A 485 -7.01 -22.57 2.94
CA GLN A 485 -7.08 -22.50 1.47
C GLN A 485 -5.71 -22.82 0.87
N ARG A 486 -5.68 -23.65 -0.19
CA ARG A 486 -4.45 -23.94 -0.94
C ARG A 486 -3.90 -22.73 -1.68
N ASN A 487 -4.74 -21.77 -2.06
CA ASN A 487 -4.31 -20.45 -2.53
C ASN A 487 -5.37 -19.39 -2.18
N ALA A 488 -5.00 -18.37 -1.41
CA ALA A 488 -5.92 -17.32 -0.96
C ALA A 488 -6.34 -16.35 -2.08
N ALA A 489 -5.54 -16.24 -3.15
CA ALA A 489 -5.74 -15.29 -4.22
C ALA A 489 -6.73 -15.79 -5.31
N PHE A 490 -6.91 -17.11 -5.42
CA PHE A 490 -7.77 -17.73 -6.45
C PHE A 490 -9.14 -18.15 -5.91
N SER A 491 -10.17 -17.96 -6.74
CA SER A 491 -11.47 -18.60 -6.52
C SER A 491 -11.45 -20.02 -7.10
N PHE A 492 -11.77 -21.02 -6.28
CA PHE A 492 -11.93 -22.41 -6.70
C PHE A 492 -13.37 -22.79 -7.02
N ARG A 493 -14.32 -21.84 -6.94
CA ARG A 493 -15.76 -22.10 -7.10
C ARG A 493 -16.12 -22.70 -8.45
N GLY A 494 -15.43 -22.27 -9.51
CA GLY A 494 -15.60 -22.86 -10.83
C GLY A 494 -15.20 -24.33 -10.93
N SER A 495 -14.40 -24.87 -10.01
CA SER A 495 -13.98 -26.29 -10.05
C SER A 495 -14.95 -27.25 -9.37
N ASP A 496 -15.94 -26.73 -8.63
CA ASP A 496 -16.87 -27.54 -7.86
C ASP A 496 -17.77 -28.42 -8.76
N CYS A 497 -18.12 -29.58 -8.23
CA CYS A 497 -19.06 -30.52 -8.82
C CYS A 497 -20.43 -30.36 -8.14
N TYR A 498 -21.51 -30.57 -8.90
CA TYR A 498 -22.85 -30.64 -8.36
C TYR A 498 -23.47 -32.01 -8.63
N VAL A 499 -24.01 -32.63 -7.59
CA VAL A 499 -24.80 -33.86 -7.70
C VAL A 499 -26.27 -33.51 -7.46
N LEU A 500 -27.11 -33.67 -8.47
CA LEU A 500 -28.54 -33.45 -8.40
C LEU A 500 -29.23 -34.78 -8.11
N ALA A 501 -29.82 -34.89 -6.93
CA ALA A 501 -30.64 -36.04 -6.55
C ALA A 501 -32.10 -35.76 -6.89
N HIS A 502 -32.65 -36.55 -7.82
CA HIS A 502 -34.04 -36.46 -8.25
C HIS A 502 -34.93 -37.26 -7.29
N GLN A 503 -35.69 -36.58 -6.44
CA GLN A 503 -36.66 -37.20 -5.54
C GLN A 503 -38.09 -37.02 -6.09
N ASN A 504 -39.04 -37.84 -5.62
CA ASN A 504 -40.42 -37.87 -6.13
C ASN A 504 -41.11 -36.48 -6.17
N ASP A 505 -40.81 -35.58 -5.23
CA ASP A 505 -41.44 -34.25 -5.12
C ASP A 505 -40.47 -33.05 -5.31
N ALA A 506 -39.16 -33.30 -5.39
CA ALA A 506 -38.14 -32.25 -5.40
C ALA A 506 -36.77 -32.71 -5.91
N VAL A 507 -35.99 -31.78 -6.46
CA VAL A 507 -34.56 -31.97 -6.74
C VAL A 507 -33.73 -31.39 -5.59
N VAL A 508 -32.80 -32.18 -5.04
CA VAL A 508 -31.83 -31.76 -4.02
C VAL A 508 -30.45 -31.63 -4.67
N SER A 509 -29.80 -30.49 -4.52
CA SER A 509 -28.48 -30.21 -5.09
C SER A 509 -27.39 -30.29 -4.02
N TYR A 510 -26.46 -31.23 -4.17
CA TYR A 510 -25.27 -31.36 -3.35
C TYR A 510 -24.07 -30.69 -4.03
N ARG A 511 -23.48 -29.68 -3.39
CA ARG A 511 -22.26 -29.02 -3.86
C ARG A 511 -21.03 -29.72 -3.27
N LEU A 512 -20.22 -30.31 -4.14
CA LEU A 512 -18.98 -30.99 -3.79
C LEU A 512 -17.77 -30.19 -4.25
N SER A 513 -16.76 -30.06 -3.40
CA SER A 513 -15.49 -29.39 -3.71
C SER A 513 -14.34 -30.38 -3.57
N LEU A 514 -13.35 -30.28 -4.45
CA LEU A 514 -12.16 -31.13 -4.38
C LEU A 514 -11.31 -30.79 -3.15
N CYS A 515 -10.81 -31.82 -2.46
CA CYS A 515 -9.87 -31.66 -1.34
C CYS A 515 -8.58 -30.93 -1.76
N GLU A 516 -8.26 -30.92 -3.05
CA GLU A 516 -7.16 -30.15 -3.63
C GLU A 516 -7.28 -28.64 -3.39
N CYS A 517 -8.46 -28.11 -3.04
CA CYS A 517 -8.63 -26.72 -2.64
C CYS A 517 -8.10 -26.43 -1.22
N LEU A 518 -7.81 -27.47 -0.43
CA LEU A 518 -7.26 -27.38 0.92
C LEU A 518 -5.76 -27.54 0.94
N HIS A 519 -5.10 -26.84 1.86
CA HIS A 519 -3.70 -27.12 2.18
C HIS A 519 -3.61 -28.35 3.10
N LEU A 520 -3.77 -29.53 2.51
CA LEU A 520 -3.81 -30.82 3.21
C LEU A 520 -2.52 -31.19 4.00
N GLY A 521 -1.46 -30.39 3.90
CA GLY A 521 -0.23 -30.52 4.69
C GLY A 521 -0.23 -29.75 6.00
N ASP A 522 -1.30 -29.00 6.30
CA ASP A 522 -1.44 -28.29 7.58
C ASP A 522 -1.60 -29.29 8.74
N PRO A 523 -0.79 -29.21 9.81
CA PRO A 523 -0.85 -30.16 10.94
C PRO A 523 -2.17 -30.11 11.71
N LEU A 524 -2.99 -29.07 11.54
CA LEU A 524 -4.30 -28.94 12.17
C LEU A 524 -5.38 -29.80 11.47
N ILE A 525 -5.12 -30.29 10.25
CA ILE A 525 -6.07 -31.11 9.50
C ILE A 525 -5.85 -32.59 9.82
N LYS A 526 -6.79 -33.20 10.53
CA LYS A 526 -6.85 -34.65 10.74
C LYS A 526 -7.69 -35.28 9.65
N ARG A 527 -7.19 -36.36 9.03
CA ARG A 527 -7.93 -37.11 8.02
C ARG A 527 -8.50 -38.38 8.64
N LYS A 528 -9.78 -38.62 8.42
CA LYS A 528 -10.46 -39.86 8.79
C LYS A 528 -11.15 -40.41 7.56
N VAL A 529 -11.07 -41.72 7.34
CA VAL A 529 -11.81 -42.40 6.27
C VAL A 529 -13.21 -42.70 6.79
N ALA A 530 -14.23 -42.28 6.03
CA ALA A 530 -15.61 -42.68 6.24
C ALA A 530 -15.90 -43.85 5.28
N PRO A 531 -16.03 -45.10 5.76
CA PRO A 531 -16.19 -46.26 4.89
C PRO A 531 -17.57 -46.38 4.21
N ASP A 532 -18.58 -45.68 4.74
CA ASP A 532 -19.99 -45.84 4.35
C ASP A 532 -20.58 -44.59 3.66
N GLU A 533 -19.75 -43.65 3.22
CA GLU A 533 -20.20 -42.40 2.59
C GLU A 533 -19.56 -42.21 1.20
N ALA A 534 -20.36 -41.79 0.21
CA ALA A 534 -19.87 -41.56 -1.16
C ALA A 534 -18.89 -40.36 -1.28
N PHE A 535 -18.99 -39.39 -0.37
CA PHE A 535 -18.13 -38.21 -0.25
C PHE A 535 -18.03 -37.77 1.22
N GLY A 536 -16.94 -37.12 1.61
CA GLY A 536 -16.67 -36.75 3.02
C GLY A 536 -17.15 -35.35 3.44
N ASP A 537 -17.16 -35.11 4.76
CA ASP A 537 -17.49 -33.82 5.41
C ASP A 537 -16.32 -33.24 6.23
N ILE A 538 -16.39 -31.95 6.57
CA ILE A 538 -15.40 -31.19 7.35
C ILE A 538 -16.03 -30.74 8.67
N THR A 539 -15.47 -31.23 9.79
CA THR A 539 -15.86 -30.82 11.15
C THR A 539 -14.73 -30.04 11.84
N LEU A 540 -15.07 -28.94 12.53
CA LEU A 540 -14.12 -28.12 13.30
C LEU A 540 -14.06 -28.56 14.77
N ASP A 541 -12.91 -29.05 15.23
CA ASP A 541 -12.59 -29.23 16.65
C ASP A 541 -12.26 -27.85 17.28
N GLU A 542 -12.88 -27.53 18.42
CA GLU A 542 -12.64 -26.23 19.09
C GLU A 542 -11.28 -26.19 19.79
N ALA A 543 -10.31 -25.41 19.29
CA ALA A 543 -9.18 -24.96 20.12
C ALA A 543 -8.43 -23.68 19.63
N LYS A 544 -8.23 -22.78 20.61
CA LYS A 544 -7.03 -21.97 20.98
C LYS A 544 -6.30 -21.17 19.87
N GLY A 545 -6.67 -19.88 19.69
CA GLY A 545 -5.99 -19.00 18.71
C GLY A 545 -5.78 -17.52 19.06
N THR A 546 -6.16 -17.03 20.25
CA THR A 546 -6.27 -15.58 20.53
C THR A 546 -5.09 -14.96 21.28
N VAL A 547 -4.23 -15.75 21.94
CA VAL A 547 -3.13 -15.22 22.77
C VAL A 547 -1.91 -14.74 21.96
N LEU A 548 -1.57 -15.40 20.85
CA LEU A 548 -0.38 -15.04 20.06
C LEU A 548 -0.53 -13.67 19.38
N LEU A 549 -1.75 -13.34 18.93
CA LEU A 549 -2.02 -12.12 18.17
C LEU A 549 -1.93 -10.86 19.04
N SER A 550 -2.47 -10.89 20.27
CA SER A 550 -2.39 -9.73 21.18
C SER A 550 -0.96 -9.45 21.63
N VAL A 551 -0.16 -10.50 21.85
CA VAL A 551 1.26 -10.38 22.17
C VAL A 551 2.04 -9.83 20.98
N LEU A 552 1.84 -10.35 19.76
CA LEU A 552 2.49 -9.80 18.55
C LEU A 552 2.10 -8.34 18.29
N PHE A 553 0.84 -7.97 18.52
CA PHE A 553 0.37 -6.60 18.39
C PHE A 553 1.09 -5.67 19.39
N SER A 554 1.16 -6.05 20.67
CA SER A 554 1.90 -5.29 21.70
C SER A 554 3.41 -5.23 21.41
N LEU A 555 4.01 -6.32 20.91
CA LEU A 555 5.43 -6.35 20.52
C LEU A 555 5.72 -5.43 19.32
N GLY A 556 4.79 -5.28 18.38
CA GLY A 556 4.92 -4.33 17.26
C GLY A 556 5.01 -2.88 17.73
N PHE A 557 4.16 -2.47 18.68
CA PHE A 557 4.24 -1.13 19.28
C PHE A 557 5.49 -0.95 20.15
N LEU A 558 5.92 -1.99 20.87
CA LEU A 558 7.20 -1.98 21.60
C LEU A 558 8.37 -1.75 20.65
N PHE A 559 8.45 -2.51 19.55
CA PHE A 559 9.56 -2.40 18.60
C PHE A 559 9.60 -1.01 17.96
N ASN A 560 8.44 -0.48 17.58
CA ASN A 560 8.32 0.88 17.08
C ASN A 560 8.87 1.91 18.09
N LEU A 561 8.46 1.83 19.35
CA LEU A 561 8.83 2.80 20.38
C LEU A 561 10.32 2.72 20.76
N VAL A 562 10.88 1.51 20.82
CA VAL A 562 12.32 1.28 21.08
C VAL A 562 13.18 1.78 19.93
N LEU A 563 12.73 1.65 18.67
CA LEU A 563 13.50 2.13 17.51
C LEU A 563 13.37 3.64 17.25
N MET A 564 12.48 4.36 17.93
CA MET A 564 12.25 5.79 17.67
C MET A 564 13.52 6.66 17.73
N PRO A 565 14.45 6.50 18.71
CA PRO A 565 15.71 7.25 18.71
C PRO A 565 16.59 6.94 17.50
N LEU A 566 16.57 5.71 17.01
CA LEU A 566 17.41 5.25 15.89
C LEU A 566 16.83 5.59 14.51
N LYS A 567 15.52 5.89 14.43
CA LYS A 567 14.83 6.26 13.18
C LYS A 567 15.47 7.47 12.48
N ALA A 568 16.15 8.32 13.24
CA ALA A 568 16.95 9.45 12.75
C ALA A 568 17.95 9.05 11.64
N TYR A 569 18.59 7.88 11.76
CA TYR A 569 19.59 7.37 10.82
C TYR A 569 19.00 6.84 9.51
N MET A 570 17.68 6.93 9.31
CA MET A 570 17.10 6.75 7.97
C MET A 570 17.49 7.89 7.01
N ALA A 571 17.84 9.06 7.55
CA ALA A 571 18.27 10.23 6.77
C ALA A 571 19.60 10.82 7.26
N GLU A 572 19.96 10.62 8.53
CA GLU A 572 21.26 11.03 9.06
C GLU A 572 22.36 10.01 8.73
N PRO A 573 23.57 10.46 8.35
CA PRO A 573 24.72 9.58 8.19
C PRO A 573 25.13 8.94 9.53
N PHE A 574 25.69 7.73 9.48
CA PHE A 574 26.24 7.07 10.66
C PHE A 574 27.61 7.66 11.02
N PRO A 575 28.09 7.53 12.27
CA PRO A 575 29.40 8.05 12.65
C PRO A 575 30.59 7.49 11.85
N TRP A 576 30.42 6.32 11.23
CA TRP A 576 31.45 5.64 10.44
C TRP A 576 31.26 5.78 8.92
N THR A 577 30.23 6.49 8.44
CA THR A 577 30.19 6.86 7.02
C THR A 577 31.26 7.92 6.78
N GLN A 578 32.19 7.65 5.85
CA GLN A 578 33.19 8.62 5.44
C GLN A 578 32.46 9.81 4.80
N LEU A 579 32.46 10.93 5.50
CA LEU A 579 32.03 12.21 4.95
C LEU A 579 33.27 12.85 4.33
N GLU A 580 33.23 13.13 3.03
CA GLU A 580 34.29 13.90 2.38
C GLU A 580 34.36 15.28 3.05
N THR A 581 35.56 15.72 3.39
CA THR A 581 35.75 17.06 3.97
C THR A 581 35.50 18.07 2.85
N PRO A 582 34.49 18.93 3.00
CA PRO A 582 34.15 19.89 1.96
C PRO A 582 35.30 20.88 1.75
N GLU A 583 35.47 21.35 0.51
CA GLU A 583 36.58 22.24 0.13
C GLU A 583 36.52 23.61 0.85
N ILE A 584 35.32 24.03 1.27
CA ILE A 584 35.11 25.27 2.04
C ILE A 584 34.53 24.94 3.41
N ASN A 585 35.06 25.60 4.42
CA ASN A 585 34.54 25.52 5.79
C ASN A 585 33.31 26.41 5.98
N VAL A 586 32.39 25.96 6.83
CA VAL A 586 31.18 26.71 7.21
C VAL A 586 31.47 27.90 8.15
N ALA A 587 32.72 28.13 8.51
CA ALA A 587 33.17 29.21 9.38
C ALA A 587 34.35 29.96 8.75
N VAL A 588 34.42 31.26 8.99
CA VAL A 588 35.55 32.11 8.59
C VAL A 588 36.81 31.67 9.36
N GLY A 589 37.92 31.52 8.66
CA GLY A 589 39.20 31.16 9.27
C GLY A 589 39.69 32.23 10.25
N ALA A 590 40.40 31.82 11.31
CA ALA A 590 40.87 32.74 12.36
C ALA A 590 41.80 33.87 11.84
N ASN A 591 42.44 33.64 10.68
CA ASN A 591 43.38 34.57 10.05
C ASN A 591 42.84 35.18 8.73
N GLU A 592 41.56 34.95 8.42
CA GLU A 592 40.92 35.39 7.16
C GLU A 592 39.88 36.47 7.46
N THR A 593 39.84 37.52 6.65
CA THR A 593 38.78 38.53 6.73
C THR A 593 37.49 38.00 6.09
N PHE A 594 36.32 38.45 6.55
CA PHE A 594 35.04 38.02 5.96
C PHE A 594 34.97 38.28 4.44
N ALA A 595 35.53 39.40 3.97
CA ALA A 595 35.57 39.72 2.53
C ALA A 595 36.44 38.75 1.72
N GLN A 596 37.57 38.30 2.27
CA GLN A 596 38.42 37.27 1.64
C GLN A 596 37.68 35.92 1.58
N TYR A 597 37.06 35.53 2.69
CA TYR A 597 36.27 34.31 2.78
C TYR A 597 35.09 34.32 1.81
N GLU A 598 34.36 35.43 1.73
CA GLU A 598 33.23 35.63 0.81
C GLU A 598 33.67 35.51 -0.65
N ALA A 599 34.78 36.14 -1.04
CA ALA A 599 35.33 36.03 -2.38
C ALA A 599 35.69 34.57 -2.75
N ASN A 600 36.34 33.86 -1.82
CA ASN A 600 36.71 32.46 -1.98
C ASN A 600 35.47 31.55 -2.11
N ALA A 601 34.48 31.76 -1.25
CA ALA A 601 33.25 30.96 -1.24
C ALA A 601 32.38 31.18 -2.48
N LEU A 602 32.24 32.43 -2.93
CA LEU A 602 31.54 32.74 -4.18
C LEU A 602 32.27 32.18 -5.40
N ALA A 603 33.60 32.23 -5.43
CA ALA A 603 34.38 31.67 -6.53
C ALA A 603 34.15 30.16 -6.67
N PHE A 604 34.12 29.42 -5.55
CA PHE A 604 33.81 28.00 -5.54
C PHE A 604 32.39 27.70 -6.03
N PHE A 605 31.38 28.36 -5.47
CA PHE A 605 29.98 28.09 -5.84
C PHE A 605 29.71 28.41 -7.31
N ARG A 606 30.20 29.55 -7.80
CA ARG A 606 30.01 29.97 -9.21
C ARG A 606 30.78 29.11 -10.20
N ALA A 607 31.95 28.59 -9.84
CA ALA A 607 32.72 27.70 -10.71
C ALA A 607 32.03 26.34 -10.89
N ARG A 608 31.39 25.82 -9.83
CA ARG A 608 30.84 24.46 -9.81
C ARG A 608 29.37 24.39 -10.23
N TYR A 609 28.57 25.39 -9.84
CA TYR A 609 27.13 25.40 -10.08
C TYR A 609 26.76 26.46 -11.14
N THR A 610 26.65 26.01 -12.39
CA THR A 610 26.34 26.87 -13.55
C THR A 610 25.12 26.31 -14.28
N VAL A 611 24.61 27.06 -15.26
CA VAL A 611 23.55 26.58 -16.17
C VAL A 611 23.93 25.27 -16.86
N HIS A 612 25.22 25.05 -17.13
CA HIS A 612 25.72 23.88 -17.86
C HIS A 612 25.99 22.65 -16.97
N THR A 613 26.31 22.85 -15.69
CA THR A 613 26.57 21.73 -14.76
C THR A 613 25.30 21.20 -14.12
N LEU A 614 24.24 22.02 -14.03
CA LEU A 614 22.96 21.63 -13.46
C LEU A 614 21.96 21.19 -14.55
N PRO A 615 21.16 20.12 -14.34
CA PRO A 615 20.21 19.65 -15.36
C PRO A 615 19.23 20.76 -15.80
N GLU A 616 19.00 20.95 -17.10
CA GLU A 616 18.28 22.11 -17.66
C GLU A 616 16.87 22.36 -17.10
N SER A 617 16.19 21.33 -16.57
CA SER A 617 14.85 21.43 -15.97
C SER A 617 14.80 21.29 -14.44
N ALA A 618 15.95 21.08 -13.78
CA ALA A 618 15.98 20.88 -12.33
C ALA A 618 15.91 22.23 -11.59
N THR A 619 14.92 22.40 -10.72
CA THR A 619 14.83 23.52 -9.77
C THR A 619 15.62 23.27 -8.48
N TYR A 620 16.07 22.02 -8.29
CA TYR A 620 16.82 21.56 -7.14
C TYR A 620 17.85 20.51 -7.57
N PHE A 621 19.04 20.60 -6.98
CA PHE A 621 20.12 19.66 -7.15
C PHE A 621 20.82 19.45 -5.80
N TYR A 622 21.23 18.22 -5.53
CA TYR A 622 22.01 17.89 -4.33
C TYR A 622 23.36 17.37 -4.78
N ASP A 623 24.41 18.13 -4.48
CA ASP A 623 25.79 17.71 -4.70
C ASP A 623 26.19 16.81 -3.53
N SER A 624 26.31 15.50 -3.78
CA SER A 624 26.70 14.52 -2.77
C SER A 624 28.21 14.52 -2.46
N GLU A 625 29.05 15.06 -3.35
CA GLU A 625 30.50 15.14 -3.13
C GLU A 625 30.82 16.26 -2.14
N GLN A 626 30.16 17.41 -2.29
CA GLN A 626 30.40 18.58 -1.45
C GLN A 626 29.33 18.78 -0.33
N ASP A 627 28.32 17.91 -0.28
CA ASP A 627 27.15 17.99 0.62
C ASP A 627 26.43 19.35 0.57
N VAL A 628 26.14 19.82 -0.65
CA VAL A 628 25.50 21.11 -0.91
C VAL A 628 24.13 20.93 -1.55
N ASP A 629 23.12 21.60 -0.98
CA ASP A 629 21.80 21.72 -1.57
C ASP A 629 21.71 22.98 -2.42
N VAL A 630 21.46 22.82 -3.73
CA VAL A 630 21.40 23.92 -4.69
C VAL A 630 19.97 24.08 -5.21
N LEU A 631 19.40 25.28 -5.05
CA LEU A 631 18.12 25.67 -5.61
C LEU A 631 18.34 26.66 -6.76
N ARG A 632 17.55 26.52 -7.82
CA ARG A 632 17.55 27.44 -8.97
C ARG A 632 16.12 27.80 -9.35
N ALA A 633 15.86 29.10 -9.50
CA ALA A 633 14.60 29.58 -10.08
C ALA A 633 14.79 30.86 -10.89
N LYS A 634 13.92 31.07 -11.87
CA LYS A 634 13.83 32.32 -12.64
C LYS A 634 13.00 33.32 -11.85
N VAL A 635 13.58 34.48 -11.52
CA VAL A 635 12.89 35.54 -10.77
C VAL A 635 12.64 36.72 -11.71
N PRO A 636 11.37 37.07 -12.00
CA PRO A 636 11.08 38.23 -12.83
C PRO A 636 11.41 39.54 -12.10
N ILE A 637 11.81 40.54 -12.88
CA ILE A 637 11.93 41.94 -12.43
C ILE A 637 10.51 42.52 -12.39
N VAL A 638 10.07 42.99 -11.23
CA VAL A 638 8.71 43.48 -10.99
C VAL A 638 8.78 44.87 -10.36
N ALA A 639 7.73 45.69 -10.53
CA ALA A 639 7.63 46.97 -9.83
C ALA A 639 7.75 46.80 -8.30
N ALA A 640 8.38 47.74 -7.62
CA ALA A 640 8.66 47.66 -6.18
C ALA A 640 7.42 47.45 -5.29
N THR A 641 6.23 47.83 -5.77
CA THR A 641 4.94 47.63 -5.08
C THR A 641 4.43 46.19 -5.11
N ASP A 642 4.87 45.39 -6.08
CA ASP A 642 4.43 44.01 -6.30
C ASP A 642 5.51 42.99 -5.91
N PHE A 643 6.66 43.46 -5.40
CA PHE A 643 7.77 42.62 -4.99
C PHE A 643 7.45 41.83 -3.71
N THR A 644 7.68 40.52 -3.76
CA THR A 644 7.58 39.65 -2.59
C THR A 644 8.77 38.70 -2.56
N PHE A 645 9.24 38.37 -1.36
CA PHE A 645 10.26 37.34 -1.16
C PHE A 645 9.71 35.92 -1.37
N VAL A 646 8.40 35.76 -1.50
CA VAL A 646 7.74 34.47 -1.74
C VAL A 646 8.14 33.93 -3.12
N ARG A 647 8.46 32.62 -3.21
CA ARG A 647 8.95 31.90 -4.42
C ARG A 647 10.37 32.23 -4.87
N ILE A 648 11.10 33.10 -4.15
CA ILE A 648 12.55 33.26 -4.36
C ILE A 648 13.28 32.12 -3.64
N PRO A 649 14.20 31.40 -4.30
CA PRO A 649 14.93 30.29 -3.70
C PRO A 649 15.65 30.72 -2.41
N GLY A 650 15.43 29.98 -1.31
CA GLY A 650 16.11 30.22 -0.04
C GLY A 650 15.74 31.53 0.68
N SER A 651 14.75 32.28 0.22
CA SER A 651 14.43 33.62 0.73
C SER A 651 14.00 33.68 2.20
N MET A 652 13.51 32.56 2.75
CA MET A 652 13.27 32.42 4.18
C MET A 652 14.55 32.60 5.00
N PHE A 653 15.70 32.19 4.44
CA PHE A 653 16.98 32.15 5.11
C PHE A 653 17.83 33.40 4.91
N PHE A 654 17.37 34.37 4.11
CA PHE A 654 18.14 35.56 3.75
C PHE A 654 18.48 36.44 4.96
N SER A 655 19.76 36.85 5.03
CA SER A 655 20.27 37.88 5.94
C SER A 655 19.71 39.28 5.62
N ASN A 656 20.02 40.26 6.47
CA ASN A 656 19.62 41.65 6.24
C ASN A 656 20.25 42.22 4.96
N ARG A 657 21.54 41.97 4.74
CA ARG A 657 22.24 42.38 3.51
C ARG A 657 21.64 41.70 2.28
N ALA A 658 21.39 40.39 2.36
CA ALA A 658 20.79 39.61 1.30
C ALA A 658 19.44 40.18 0.84
N ARG A 659 18.56 40.54 1.79
CA ARG A 659 17.25 41.14 1.49
C ARG A 659 17.35 42.52 0.86
N ARG A 660 18.30 43.36 1.28
CA ARG A 660 18.52 44.69 0.68
C ARG A 660 19.00 44.54 -0.77
N ILE A 661 20.06 43.77 -0.98
CA ILE A 661 20.65 43.54 -2.31
C ILE A 661 19.63 42.94 -3.29
N PHE A 662 18.86 41.93 -2.87
CA PHE A 662 17.85 41.32 -3.76
C PHE A 662 16.67 42.25 -4.07
N ARG A 663 16.29 43.11 -3.12
CA ARG A 663 15.25 44.12 -3.36
C ARG A 663 15.73 45.16 -4.37
N ASP A 664 16.97 45.63 -4.23
CA ASP A 664 17.57 46.61 -5.13
C ASP A 664 17.78 46.01 -6.54
N TYR A 665 18.15 44.73 -6.63
CA TYR A 665 18.17 43.98 -7.90
C TYR A 665 16.79 43.91 -8.56
N ASN A 666 15.75 43.53 -7.81
CA ASN A 666 14.40 43.43 -8.38
C ASN A 666 13.83 44.80 -8.79
N ALA A 667 14.21 45.87 -8.07
CA ALA A 667 13.87 47.24 -8.44
C ALA A 667 14.66 47.77 -9.66
N GLY A 668 15.59 46.99 -10.22
CA GLY A 668 16.43 47.39 -11.36
C GLY A 668 17.54 48.37 -11.00
N LEU A 669 17.85 48.54 -9.70
CA LEU A 669 18.92 49.42 -9.20
C LEU A 669 20.30 48.75 -9.22
N LEU A 670 20.34 47.42 -9.22
CA LEU A 670 21.56 46.61 -9.31
C LEU A 670 21.50 45.66 -10.51
N ASN A 671 22.64 45.48 -11.17
CA ASN A 671 22.78 44.52 -12.27
C ASN A 671 23.00 43.10 -11.73
N GLY A 672 22.56 42.08 -12.49
CA GLY A 672 22.73 40.66 -12.11
C GLY A 672 24.20 40.25 -11.88
N SER A 673 25.15 40.86 -12.60
CA SER A 673 26.58 40.60 -12.42
C SER A 673 27.13 41.08 -11.07
N SER A 674 26.51 42.14 -10.50
CA SER A 674 26.87 42.72 -9.19
C SER A 674 26.10 42.11 -8.01
N THR A 675 25.17 41.19 -8.26
CA THR A 675 24.32 40.60 -7.21
C THR A 675 24.79 39.20 -6.87
N ALA A 676 25.80 39.14 -6.00
CA ALA A 676 26.22 37.94 -5.32
C ALA A 676 26.75 38.23 -3.93
N PHE A 677 26.43 37.34 -3.00
CA PHE A 677 26.86 37.47 -1.62
C PHE A 677 26.83 36.11 -0.92
N VAL A 678 27.53 36.03 0.19
CA VAL A 678 27.53 34.91 1.12
C VAL A 678 26.90 35.33 2.44
N GLU A 679 26.20 34.40 3.08
CA GLU A 679 25.66 34.55 4.42
C GLU A 679 26.03 33.34 5.29
N LEU A 680 26.22 33.59 6.58
CA LEU A 680 26.63 32.57 7.55
C LEU A 680 25.55 32.37 8.61
N GLY A 681 25.22 31.12 8.89
CA GLY A 681 24.33 30.74 9.99
C GLY A 681 25.09 30.36 11.25
N THR A 682 24.55 30.76 12.39
CA THR A 682 24.98 30.27 13.70
C THR A 682 23.82 29.65 14.47
N VAL A 683 24.13 28.70 15.35
CA VAL A 683 23.24 28.14 16.36
C VAL A 683 23.91 28.35 17.71
N PHE A 684 23.30 29.15 18.58
CA PHE A 684 23.88 29.60 19.85
C PHE A 684 25.30 30.19 19.67
N GLY A 685 25.51 30.92 18.57
CA GLY A 685 26.80 31.51 18.23
C GLY A 685 27.85 30.55 17.66
N ALA A 686 27.57 29.24 17.58
CA ALA A 686 28.44 28.27 16.90
C ALA A 686 28.09 28.19 15.40
N PRO A 687 29.07 28.07 14.49
CA PRO A 687 28.81 28.00 13.04
C PRO A 687 27.92 26.80 12.67
N SER A 688 26.81 27.07 11.97
CA SER A 688 25.79 26.06 11.61
C SER A 688 25.67 25.84 10.09
N SER A 689 25.69 26.92 9.31
CA SER A 689 25.45 26.85 7.86
C SER A 689 26.18 27.95 7.09
N LEU A 690 26.46 27.66 5.82
CA LEU A 690 26.99 28.59 4.83
C LEU A 690 25.97 28.63 3.69
N SER A 691 25.58 29.82 3.24
CA SER A 691 24.72 29.94 2.07
C SER A 691 25.30 30.96 1.09
N GLY A 692 25.38 30.59 -0.18
CA GLY A 692 25.81 31.46 -1.27
C GLY A 692 24.63 31.75 -2.18
N VAL A 693 24.42 33.02 -2.51
CA VAL A 693 23.34 33.45 -3.42
C VAL A 693 23.92 34.31 -4.51
N TRP A 694 23.61 33.99 -5.77
CA TRP A 694 24.04 34.79 -6.91
C TRP A 694 23.03 34.76 -8.04
N VAL A 695 23.08 35.81 -8.86
CA VAL A 695 22.40 35.86 -10.15
C VAL A 695 23.43 35.58 -11.25
N GLU A 696 23.07 34.71 -12.18
CA GLU A 696 23.96 34.35 -13.30
C GLU A 696 24.03 35.49 -14.33
N PRO A 697 25.22 36.04 -14.65
CA PRO A 697 25.38 37.10 -15.63
C PRO A 697 24.90 36.65 -17.03
N ASN A 698 24.20 37.53 -17.76
CA ASN A 698 23.70 37.26 -19.13
C ASN A 698 22.64 36.13 -19.24
N SER A 699 22.11 35.66 -18.11
CA SER A 699 20.97 34.74 -18.08
C SER A 699 19.65 35.50 -18.01
N ASP A 700 18.55 34.80 -18.32
CA ASP A 700 17.16 35.25 -18.24
C ASP A 700 16.67 35.62 -16.80
N GLY A 701 17.56 35.96 -15.88
CA GLY A 701 17.25 36.25 -14.47
C GLY A 701 17.21 35.01 -13.57
N PHE A 702 18.10 34.03 -13.80
CA PHE A 702 18.20 32.86 -12.94
C PHE A 702 18.94 33.20 -11.63
N VAL A 703 18.27 32.90 -10.52
CA VAL A 703 18.80 33.03 -9.16
C VAL A 703 19.18 31.66 -8.64
N TYR A 704 20.38 31.56 -8.10
CA TYR A 704 20.93 30.37 -7.48
C TYR A 704 21.08 30.58 -5.99
N PHE A 705 20.68 29.58 -5.22
CA PHE A 705 20.87 29.51 -3.77
C PHE A 705 21.56 28.18 -3.46
N ALA A 706 22.81 28.23 -3.01
CA ALA A 706 23.55 27.07 -2.53
C ALA A 706 23.59 27.11 -1.00
N ALA A 707 23.19 26.02 -0.35
CA ALA A 707 23.24 25.87 1.10
C ALA A 707 24.10 24.67 1.48
N MET A 708 25.03 24.92 2.39
CA MET A 708 25.93 23.93 2.95
C MET A 708 25.78 23.95 4.47
N LEU A 709 25.58 22.78 5.08
CA LEU A 709 25.26 22.67 6.51
C LEU A 709 26.35 21.90 7.26
N SER A 710 26.72 22.38 8.43
CA SER A 710 27.77 21.77 9.26
C SER A 710 27.30 20.42 9.83
N ARG A 711 27.98 19.32 9.48
CA ARG A 711 27.71 17.98 10.03
C ARG A 711 28.29 17.75 11.43
N GLY A 712 29.00 18.73 11.97
CA GLY A 712 29.74 18.63 13.23
C GLY A 712 30.96 17.70 13.13
N THR A 713 31.66 17.54 14.24
CA THR A 713 32.85 16.68 14.31
C THR A 713 32.46 15.20 14.41
N VAL A 714 33.37 14.30 14.02
CA VAL A 714 33.17 12.84 14.17
C VAL A 714 32.88 12.48 15.64
N ALA A 715 33.55 13.15 16.60
CA ALA A 715 33.29 12.98 18.03
C ALA A 715 31.84 13.35 18.42
N TRP A 716 31.29 14.42 17.84
CA TRP A 716 29.89 14.81 18.03
C TRP A 716 28.92 13.75 17.49
N LEU A 717 29.20 13.16 16.32
CA LEU A 717 28.39 12.07 15.75
C LEU A 717 28.36 10.84 16.66
N TYR A 718 29.51 10.42 17.21
CA TYR A 718 29.56 9.33 18.19
C TYR A 718 28.84 9.69 19.49
N CYS A 719 28.91 10.94 19.96
CA CYS A 719 28.16 11.41 21.11
C CYS A 719 26.65 11.31 20.87
N LYS A 720 26.15 11.75 19.69
CA LYS A 720 24.74 11.60 19.30
C LYS A 720 24.30 10.14 19.27
N LEU A 721 25.13 9.23 18.73
CA LEU A 721 24.83 7.80 18.72
C LEU A 721 24.76 7.22 20.15
N ALA A 722 25.74 7.52 21.00
CA ALA A 722 25.74 7.08 22.39
C ALA A 722 24.50 7.57 23.14
N PHE A 723 24.12 8.85 22.95
CA PHE A 723 22.90 9.43 23.50
C PHE A 723 21.64 8.66 23.06
N ARG A 724 21.49 8.36 21.76
CA ARG A 724 20.34 7.61 21.22
C ARG A 724 20.28 6.16 21.73
N CYS A 725 21.43 5.50 21.86
CA CYS A 725 21.52 4.15 22.44
C CYS A 725 21.15 4.14 23.93
N ALA A 726 21.60 5.15 24.69
CA ALA A 726 21.24 5.32 26.09
C ALA A 726 19.73 5.59 26.25
N LEU A 727 19.16 6.48 25.43
CA LEU A 727 17.72 6.75 25.41
C LEU A 727 16.91 5.50 25.08
N THR A 728 17.36 4.71 24.10
CA THR A 728 16.74 3.42 23.73
C THR A 728 16.74 2.45 24.91
N SER A 729 17.87 2.33 25.61
CA SER A 729 18.03 1.47 26.78
C SER A 729 17.12 1.92 27.94
N TYR A 730 17.03 3.24 28.15
CA TYR A 730 16.15 3.82 29.17
C TYR A 730 14.67 3.58 28.87
N ILE A 731 14.25 3.66 27.60
CA ILE A 731 12.88 3.32 27.17
C ILE A 731 12.58 1.85 27.45
N ILE A 732 13.50 0.92 27.14
CA ILE A 732 13.33 -0.51 27.44
C ILE A 732 13.17 -0.74 28.94
N TYR A 733 13.99 -0.07 29.75
CA TYR A 733 13.91 -0.11 31.21
C TYR A 733 12.52 0.35 31.72
N GLU A 734 12.05 1.50 31.25
CA GLU A 734 10.74 2.05 31.61
C GLU A 734 9.58 1.11 31.18
N LEU A 735 9.64 0.55 29.97
CA LEU A 735 8.64 -0.40 29.47
C LEU A 735 8.56 -1.66 30.32
N TYR A 736 9.71 -2.22 30.69
CA TYR A 736 9.76 -3.43 31.52
C TYR A 736 9.19 -3.16 32.92
N HIS A 737 9.66 -2.11 33.59
CA HIS A 737 9.30 -1.82 34.98
C HIS A 737 7.87 -1.31 35.14
N ASN A 738 7.40 -0.44 34.24
CA ASN A 738 6.11 0.26 34.40
C ASN A 738 4.96 -0.37 33.59
N TYR A 739 5.21 -1.37 32.74
CA TYR A 739 4.16 -2.02 31.95
C TYR A 739 4.22 -3.55 32.01
N TYR A 740 5.26 -4.17 31.45
CA TYR A 740 5.28 -5.64 31.26
C TYR A 740 5.37 -6.42 32.57
N ARG A 741 6.09 -5.89 33.58
CA ARG A 741 6.13 -6.51 34.92
C ARG A 741 4.72 -6.66 35.53
N HIS A 742 3.82 -5.72 35.30
CA HIS A 742 2.45 -5.79 35.81
C HIS A 742 1.61 -6.84 35.08
N TYR A 743 1.86 -7.12 33.80
CA TYR A 743 1.22 -8.24 33.08
C TYR A 743 1.69 -9.60 33.62
N ILE A 744 2.97 -9.75 33.92
CA ILE A 744 3.52 -10.99 34.51
C ILE A 744 2.84 -11.27 35.86
N LEU A 745 2.70 -10.24 36.70
CA LEU A 745 2.01 -10.36 38.00
C LEU A 745 0.52 -10.69 37.82
N LEU A 746 -0.16 -10.04 36.87
CA LEU A 746 -1.58 -10.31 36.57
C LEU A 746 -1.79 -11.75 36.12
N TYR A 747 -0.94 -12.26 35.24
CA TYR A 747 -0.98 -13.65 34.78
C TYR A 747 -0.83 -14.64 35.93
N ALA A 748 0.17 -14.44 36.80
CA ALA A 748 0.38 -15.27 37.99
C ALA A 748 -0.83 -15.26 38.94
N ASN A 749 -1.43 -14.09 39.13
CA ASN A 749 -2.59 -13.90 39.98
C ASN A 749 -3.88 -14.52 39.40
N LEU A 750 -4.15 -14.35 38.10
CA LEU A 750 -5.30 -14.95 37.42
C LEU A 750 -5.21 -16.48 37.43
N ARG A 751 -4.00 -17.05 37.31
CA ARG A 751 -3.78 -18.50 37.43
C ARG A 751 -4.09 -19.03 38.83
N ARG A 752 -3.92 -18.23 39.88
CA ARG A 752 -4.15 -18.62 41.28
C ARG A 752 -5.58 -18.37 41.77
N PHE A 753 -6.18 -17.24 41.40
CA PHE A 753 -7.44 -16.77 41.98
C PHE A 753 -8.61 -16.68 40.98
N GLY A 754 -8.35 -16.80 39.68
CA GLY A 754 -9.35 -16.59 38.64
C GLY A 754 -9.94 -15.17 38.63
N THR A 755 -11.11 -14.99 38.01
CA THR A 755 -11.85 -13.71 37.97
C THR A 755 -12.94 -13.60 39.03
N GLY A 756 -13.21 -14.68 39.78
CA GLY A 756 -14.22 -14.74 40.85
C GLY A 756 -15.63 -15.20 40.42
N ASP A 757 -15.96 -15.19 39.12
CA ASP A 757 -17.33 -15.47 38.60
C ASP A 757 -17.45 -16.79 37.78
N GLY A 758 -16.53 -17.76 37.92
CA GLY A 758 -16.65 -19.08 37.30
C GLY A 758 -15.34 -19.71 36.80
N THR A 759 -15.38 -21.02 36.52
CA THR A 759 -14.27 -21.91 36.16
C THR A 759 -14.01 -22.00 34.64
N GLY A 760 -14.10 -20.87 33.93
CA GLY A 760 -13.92 -20.79 32.48
C GLY A 760 -12.46 -20.58 32.03
N GLN A 761 -12.18 -20.85 30.75
CA GLN A 761 -10.89 -20.51 30.14
C GLN A 761 -10.70 -18.99 30.13
N LEU A 762 -9.55 -18.51 30.62
CA LEU A 762 -9.21 -17.09 30.69
C LEU A 762 -8.21 -16.72 29.58
N GLU A 763 -8.46 -15.60 28.90
CA GLU A 763 -7.57 -15.05 27.89
C GLU A 763 -7.20 -13.61 28.22
N ILE A 764 -5.92 -13.28 28.13
CA ILE A 764 -5.41 -11.93 28.38
C ILE A 764 -5.09 -11.28 27.04
N LEU A 765 -5.71 -10.13 26.79
CA LEU A 765 -5.37 -9.24 25.67
C LEU A 765 -4.49 -8.11 26.21
N VAL A 766 -3.24 -8.14 25.77
CA VAL A 766 -2.24 -7.12 26.09
C VAL A 766 -2.54 -5.85 25.29
N GLY A 767 -2.61 -4.71 25.97
CA GLY A 767 -2.78 -3.38 25.36
C GLY A 767 -1.47 -2.78 24.83
N ASP A 768 -1.50 -1.51 24.46
CA ASP A 768 -0.37 -0.73 23.95
C ASP A 768 0.33 0.10 25.06
N PRO A 769 1.65 -0.07 25.28
CA PRO A 769 2.38 0.69 26.29
C PRO A 769 2.61 2.18 25.96
N THR A 770 2.36 2.61 24.72
CA THR A 770 2.83 3.91 24.19
C THR A 770 2.46 5.10 25.07
N CYS A 771 1.22 5.17 25.57
CA CYS A 771 0.78 6.32 26.38
C CYS A 771 1.51 6.45 27.73
N LEU A 772 2.07 5.36 28.28
CA LEU A 772 2.83 5.41 29.53
C LEU A 772 4.21 6.03 29.32
N ILE A 773 4.89 5.68 28.23
CA ILE A 773 6.20 6.25 27.91
C ILE A 773 6.06 7.72 27.50
N LEU A 774 5.05 8.04 26.69
CA LEU A 774 4.79 9.42 26.26
C LEU A 774 4.38 10.35 27.40
N GLN A 775 3.94 9.82 28.54
CA GLN A 775 3.67 10.63 29.74
C GLN A 775 4.96 11.03 30.46
N ASN A 776 6.07 10.33 30.25
CA ASN A 776 7.34 10.67 30.88
C ASN A 776 7.89 11.94 30.24
N THR A 777 7.74 13.08 30.94
CA THR A 777 8.21 14.40 30.48
C THR A 777 9.70 14.40 30.17
N LEU A 778 10.51 13.63 30.93
CA LEU A 778 11.95 13.51 30.67
C LEU A 778 12.20 12.85 29.31
N VAL A 779 11.52 11.74 29.01
CA VAL A 779 11.67 11.06 27.71
C VAL A 779 11.28 12.01 26.57
N CYS A 780 10.16 12.71 26.69
CA CYS A 780 9.75 13.68 25.68
C CYS A 780 10.77 14.83 25.53
N ALA A 781 11.29 15.36 26.63
CA ALA A 781 12.31 16.41 26.60
C ALA A 781 13.63 15.93 25.96
N LEU A 782 14.06 14.70 26.25
CA LEU A 782 15.24 14.10 25.63
C LEU A 782 15.08 13.90 24.12
N PHE A 783 13.89 13.54 23.63
CA PHE A 783 13.60 13.49 22.18
C PHE A 783 13.57 14.87 21.52
N VAL A 784 13.06 15.89 22.23
CA VAL A 784 13.13 17.28 21.76
C VAL A 784 14.57 17.75 21.66
N LEU A 785 15.39 17.42 22.66
CA LEU A 785 16.82 17.71 22.66
C LEU A 785 17.56 16.97 21.53
N ASP A 786 17.26 15.68 21.29
CA ASP A 786 17.79 14.90 20.16
C ASP A 786 17.50 15.56 18.80
N PHE A 787 16.28 16.08 18.62
CA PHE A 787 15.91 16.81 17.41
C PHE A 787 16.73 18.11 17.26
N TRP A 788 16.90 18.86 18.35
CA TRP A 788 17.71 20.09 18.38
C TRP A 788 19.21 19.83 18.23
N CYS A 789 19.71 18.65 18.56
CA CYS A 789 21.08 18.25 18.25
C CYS A 789 21.31 17.89 16.77
N SER A 790 20.25 17.92 15.95
CA SER A 790 20.27 17.50 14.54
C SER A 790 19.72 18.58 13.60
N LEU A 791 19.88 19.86 13.97
CA LEU A 791 19.33 21.01 13.23
C LEU A 791 19.91 21.15 11.82
N GLU A 792 21.13 20.66 11.58
CA GLU A 792 21.74 20.59 10.27
C GLU A 792 20.90 19.76 9.28
N VAL A 793 20.32 18.64 9.72
CA VAL A 793 19.48 17.80 8.85
C VAL A 793 18.07 18.38 8.75
N VAL A 794 17.61 19.08 9.80
CA VAL A 794 16.33 19.81 9.78
C VAL A 794 16.36 20.95 8.76
N GLY A 795 17.44 21.74 8.73
CA GLY A 795 17.65 22.81 7.75
C GLY A 795 17.68 22.27 6.32
N GLN A 796 18.40 21.17 6.09
CA GLN A 796 18.38 20.46 4.80
C GLN A 796 16.97 19.97 4.42
N CYS A 797 16.18 19.49 5.39
CA CYS A 797 14.80 19.10 5.13
C CYS A 797 13.91 20.29 4.75
N PHE A 798 14.15 21.49 5.31
CA PHE A 798 13.37 22.69 4.94
C PHE A 798 13.67 23.09 3.49
N VAL A 799 14.94 23.06 3.08
CA VAL A 799 15.36 23.31 1.69
C VAL A 799 14.72 22.29 0.73
N ARG A 800 14.71 21.01 1.10
CA ARG A 800 14.11 19.93 0.29
C ARG A 800 12.59 19.98 0.22
N VAL A 801 11.90 20.37 1.30
CA VAL A 801 10.43 20.49 1.33
C VAL A 801 9.94 21.62 0.45
N ASP A 802 10.72 22.69 0.25
CA ASP A 802 10.36 23.81 -0.63
C ASP A 802 10.14 23.38 -2.10
N GLN A 803 10.69 22.22 -2.48
CA GLN A 803 10.72 21.69 -3.84
C GLN A 803 9.60 20.66 -4.06
N SER A 804 8.69 20.97 -4.99
CA SER A 804 7.58 20.06 -5.36
C SER A 804 7.85 19.22 -6.61
N ALA A 805 8.95 19.48 -7.32
CA ALA A 805 9.32 18.77 -8.54
C ALA A 805 9.84 17.34 -8.25
N ASP A 806 10.46 17.11 -7.09
CA ASP A 806 10.90 15.80 -6.63
C ASP A 806 10.07 15.32 -5.43
N GLY A 807 8.99 14.59 -5.74
CA GLY A 807 8.08 14.06 -4.72
C GLY A 807 8.73 13.07 -3.74
N ILE A 808 9.84 12.43 -4.12
CA ILE A 808 10.54 11.47 -3.25
C ILE A 808 11.30 12.23 -2.17
N LYS A 809 12.05 13.28 -2.55
CA LYS A 809 12.77 14.13 -1.58
C LYS A 809 11.80 14.84 -0.64
N PHE A 810 10.69 15.34 -1.18
CA PHE A 810 9.60 15.90 -0.37
C PHE A 810 9.06 14.89 0.65
N ALA A 811 8.78 13.66 0.23
CA ALA A 811 8.26 12.60 1.11
C ALA A 811 9.28 12.18 2.17
N LEU A 812 10.55 12.03 1.81
CA LEU A 812 11.63 11.68 2.74
C LEU A 812 11.86 12.79 3.79
N SER A 813 11.87 14.06 3.36
CA SER A 813 11.98 15.19 4.28
C SER A 813 10.75 15.33 5.18
N THR A 814 9.54 15.08 4.66
CA THR A 814 8.32 15.03 5.46
C THR A 814 8.38 13.90 6.50
N LEU A 815 8.87 12.72 6.12
CA LEU A 815 9.02 11.58 7.03
C LEU A 815 10.04 11.87 8.13
N TYR A 816 11.13 12.58 7.82
CA TYR A 816 12.12 13.01 8.81
C TYR A 816 11.52 14.06 9.76
N LEU A 817 10.83 15.06 9.23
CA LEU A 817 10.15 16.10 10.01
C LEU A 817 9.00 15.54 10.87
N ALA A 818 8.49 14.34 10.61
CA ALA A 818 7.52 13.68 11.51
C ALA A 818 8.04 13.48 12.95
N ARG A 819 9.37 13.54 13.18
CA ARG A 819 9.99 13.55 14.53
C ARG A 819 9.55 14.75 15.39
N THR A 820 9.05 15.82 14.78
CA THR A 820 8.46 16.98 15.47
C THR A 820 7.24 16.65 16.32
N VAL A 821 6.65 15.45 16.18
CA VAL A 821 5.60 14.92 17.07
C VAL A 821 6.01 14.96 18.55
N TRP A 822 7.30 14.87 18.85
CA TRP A 822 7.78 14.95 20.23
C TRP A 822 7.58 16.34 20.85
N PHE A 823 7.55 17.41 20.05
CA PHE A 823 7.12 18.73 20.52
C PHE A 823 5.67 18.69 20.99
N ALA A 824 4.79 18.10 20.18
CA ALA A 824 3.38 17.91 20.53
C ALA A 824 3.20 17.11 21.83
N TYR A 825 3.96 16.03 22.03
CA TYR A 825 3.89 15.25 23.28
C TYR A 825 4.44 15.99 24.50
N LEU A 826 5.57 16.68 24.36
CA LEU A 826 6.13 17.50 25.43
C LEU A 826 5.15 18.61 25.82
N THR A 827 4.61 19.33 24.84
CA THR A 827 3.62 20.38 25.05
C THR A 827 2.34 19.85 25.70
N LEU A 828 1.86 18.65 25.34
CA LEU A 828 0.72 18.02 26.03
C LEU A 828 1.03 17.65 27.48
N ASN A 829 2.26 17.23 27.79
CA ASN A 829 2.68 17.00 29.18
C ASN A 829 2.71 18.29 29.99
N LEU A 830 3.33 19.34 29.45
CA LEU A 830 3.38 20.67 30.06
C LEU A 830 1.98 21.25 30.25
N MET A 831 1.12 21.14 29.24
CA MET A 831 -0.29 21.56 29.34
C MET A 831 -1.02 20.75 30.41
N GLY A 832 -0.76 19.46 30.56
CA GLY A 832 -1.30 18.65 31.66
C GLY A 832 -0.93 19.20 33.04
N HIS A 833 0.30 19.68 33.21
CA HIS A 833 0.73 20.36 34.44
C HIS A 833 0.05 21.71 34.64
N ILE A 834 -0.03 22.53 33.59
CA ILE A 834 -0.68 23.86 33.62
C ILE A 834 -2.17 23.72 33.94
N LEU A 835 -2.88 22.81 33.26
CA LEU A 835 -4.30 22.55 33.50
C LEU A 835 -4.55 22.16 34.96
N ARG A 836 -3.65 21.39 35.56
CA ARG A 836 -3.76 21.05 36.99
C ARG A 836 -3.50 22.26 37.88
N TRP A 837 -2.47 23.04 37.57
CA TRP A 837 -2.18 24.26 38.33
C TRP A 837 -3.36 25.25 38.30
N CYS A 838 -4.03 25.36 37.15
CA CYS A 838 -5.20 26.21 36.96
C CYS A 838 -6.54 25.55 37.32
N GLN A 839 -6.57 24.31 37.81
CA GLN A 839 -7.79 23.51 38.05
C GLN A 839 -8.76 23.46 36.84
N GLY A 840 -8.18 23.51 35.63
CA GLY A 840 -8.87 23.60 34.35
C GLY A 840 -9.07 22.25 33.66
N GLU A 841 -8.80 21.12 34.30
CA GLU A 841 -8.76 19.80 33.67
C GLU A 841 -10.10 19.41 33.01
N HIS A 842 -11.22 19.91 33.54
CA HIS A 842 -12.57 19.70 32.98
C HIS A 842 -12.81 20.40 31.64
N ARG A 843 -11.96 21.38 31.26
CA ARG A 843 -12.10 22.18 30.02
C ARG A 843 -11.40 21.55 28.82
N PHE A 844 -10.49 20.61 29.05
CA PHE A 844 -9.64 20.03 28.02
C PHE A 844 -10.11 18.63 27.62
N ALA A 845 -10.26 18.37 26.32
CA ALA A 845 -10.55 17.04 25.83
C ALA A 845 -9.25 16.22 25.76
N GLN A 846 -9.24 15.04 26.37
CA GLN A 846 -8.12 14.09 26.26
C GLN A 846 -7.83 13.77 24.80
N VAL A 847 -6.55 13.78 24.43
CA VAL A 847 -6.07 13.48 23.08
C VAL A 847 -5.45 12.08 23.06
N ASP A 848 -5.79 11.27 22.04
CA ASP A 848 -5.12 9.98 21.81
C ASP A 848 -3.73 10.20 21.19
N PRO A 849 -2.65 9.69 21.79
CA PRO A 849 -1.30 9.96 21.30
C PRO A 849 -1.02 9.43 19.90
N THR A 850 -1.53 8.26 19.54
CA THR A 850 -1.30 7.72 18.19
C THR A 850 -1.99 8.53 17.12
N SER A 851 -3.19 9.04 17.41
CA SER A 851 -3.88 10.00 16.54
C SER A 851 -3.05 11.27 16.33
N VAL A 852 -2.38 11.78 17.38
CA VAL A 852 -1.44 12.91 17.27
C VAL A 852 -0.25 12.57 16.38
N ALA A 853 0.38 11.40 16.57
CA ALA A 853 1.49 10.98 15.71
C ALA A 853 1.09 10.91 14.22
N ILE A 854 -0.06 10.30 13.92
CA ILE A 854 -0.54 10.20 12.54
C ILE A 854 -0.84 11.59 11.98
N ALA A 855 -1.53 12.43 12.74
CA ALA A 855 -1.86 13.79 12.31
C ALA A 855 -0.60 14.63 12.04
N VAL A 856 0.36 14.64 12.97
CA VAL A 856 1.61 15.41 12.82
C VAL A 856 2.43 14.87 11.64
N ALA A 857 2.55 13.55 11.47
CA ALA A 857 3.30 12.97 10.36
C ALA A 857 2.73 13.33 8.98
N ILE A 858 1.42 13.49 8.86
CA ILE A 858 0.76 13.88 7.59
C ILE A 858 0.82 15.40 7.39
N VAL A 859 0.65 16.18 8.46
CA VAL A 859 0.48 17.65 8.37
C VAL A 859 1.81 18.39 8.32
N VAL A 860 2.87 17.90 8.98
CA VAL A 860 4.10 18.69 9.18
C VAL A 860 4.76 19.12 7.87
N GLY A 861 4.95 18.20 6.91
CA GLY A 861 5.58 18.53 5.62
C GLY A 861 4.80 19.58 4.82
N PRO A 862 3.49 19.36 4.55
CA PRO A 862 2.64 20.37 3.93
C PRO A 862 2.58 21.70 4.69
N LEU A 863 2.56 21.66 6.02
CA LEU A 863 2.55 22.86 6.86
C LEU A 863 3.85 23.67 6.69
N THR A 864 5.01 23.01 6.71
CA THR A 864 6.31 23.64 6.46
C THR A 864 6.38 24.22 5.04
N PHE A 865 5.89 23.48 4.04
CA PHE A 865 5.79 23.97 2.66
C PHE A 865 4.94 25.26 2.54
N VAL A 866 3.81 25.31 3.25
CA VAL A 866 2.96 26.51 3.29
C VAL A 866 3.65 27.65 4.02
N GLN A 867 4.36 27.40 5.12
CA GLN A 867 5.13 28.43 5.84
C GLN A 867 6.23 29.05 4.97
N LEU A 868 6.89 28.25 4.14
CA LEU A 868 7.91 28.70 3.19
C LEU A 868 7.34 29.59 2.06
N ARG A 869 6.02 29.54 1.82
CA ARG A 869 5.34 30.25 0.72
C ARG A 869 4.37 31.34 1.15
N LEU A 870 4.24 31.59 2.45
CA LEU A 870 3.41 32.67 2.98
C LEU A 870 4.31 33.81 3.48
N GLU A 871 4.09 35.00 2.94
CA GLU A 871 4.91 36.18 3.21
C GLU A 871 4.98 36.55 4.70
N VAL A 872 3.87 36.39 5.42
CA VAL A 872 3.79 36.63 6.86
C VAL A 872 4.80 35.76 7.61
N PHE A 873 4.90 34.47 7.27
CA PHE A 873 5.87 33.57 7.90
C PHE A 873 7.30 33.91 7.49
N VAL A 874 7.55 34.14 6.20
CA VAL A 874 8.88 34.55 5.69
C VAL A 874 9.39 35.82 6.41
N THR A 875 8.49 36.73 6.77
CA THR A 875 8.84 37.96 7.52
C THR A 875 9.10 37.67 8.99
N ILE A 876 8.25 36.87 9.65
CA ILE A 876 8.44 36.46 11.05
C ILE A 876 9.77 35.72 11.22
N TYR A 877 10.05 34.73 10.36
CA TYR A 877 11.28 33.94 10.45
C TYR A 877 12.52 34.80 10.31
N HIS A 878 12.53 35.75 9.37
CA HIS A 878 13.65 36.69 9.24
C HIS A 878 13.84 37.58 10.46
N ALA A 879 12.76 38.14 11.03
CA ALA A 879 12.87 38.90 12.26
C ALA A 879 13.48 38.05 13.40
N LEU A 880 13.12 36.77 13.47
CA LEU A 880 13.68 35.84 14.46
C LEU A 880 15.14 35.49 14.18
N PHE A 881 15.55 35.36 12.91
CA PHE A 881 16.96 35.12 12.53
C PHE A 881 17.88 36.28 12.92
N THR A 882 17.37 37.52 12.95
CA THR A 882 18.21 38.72 13.12
C THR A 882 18.16 39.35 14.50
N VAL A 883 17.11 39.10 15.29
CA VAL A 883 16.85 39.81 16.57
C VAL A 883 17.96 39.64 17.62
N VAL A 884 18.67 38.51 17.64
CA VAL A 884 19.68 38.18 18.67
C VAL A 884 21.11 38.47 18.18
N LEU A 885 21.27 38.88 16.92
CA LEU A 885 22.59 39.11 16.36
C LEU A 885 23.24 40.39 16.92
N PRO A 886 24.54 40.36 17.20
CA PRO A 886 25.29 41.56 17.58
C PRO A 886 25.48 42.50 16.36
N ALA A 887 25.67 43.79 16.61
CA ALA A 887 25.66 44.83 15.58
C ALA A 887 26.74 44.64 14.50
N ASP A 888 27.88 44.05 14.85
CA ASP A 888 29.00 43.71 13.95
C ASP A 888 28.66 42.58 12.96
N ARG A 889 27.66 41.76 13.26
CA ARG A 889 27.26 40.59 12.44
C ARG A 889 25.87 40.71 11.83
N MET A 890 25.15 41.79 12.14
CA MET A 890 23.73 41.96 11.83
C MET A 890 23.41 41.89 10.32
N ASP A 891 24.37 42.24 9.46
CA ASP A 891 24.16 42.28 8.02
C ASP A 891 24.38 40.92 7.33
N ASP A 892 25.35 40.13 7.78
CA ASP A 892 25.89 38.97 7.05
C ASP A 892 25.62 37.62 7.74
N TYR A 893 25.19 37.66 9.00
CA TYR A 893 24.89 36.46 9.78
C TYR A 893 23.38 36.25 9.98
N LYS A 894 23.02 35.02 10.35
CA LYS A 894 21.69 34.62 10.85
C LYS A 894 21.85 33.71 12.06
N GLU A 895 20.93 33.80 13.02
CA GLU A 895 20.91 32.94 14.20
C GLU A 895 19.68 32.02 14.18
N ASP A 896 19.92 30.71 14.09
CA ASP A 896 18.88 29.70 13.84
C ASP A 896 18.09 29.30 15.10
N ALA A 897 18.60 29.62 16.31
CA ALA A 897 18.01 29.16 17.57
C ALA A 897 16.55 29.62 17.79
N LEU A 898 16.24 30.92 17.61
CA LEU A 898 14.89 31.45 17.80
C LEU A 898 13.87 30.94 16.75
N PRO A 899 14.20 30.91 15.44
CA PRO A 899 13.39 30.24 14.42
C PRO A 899 13.00 28.80 14.77
N VAL A 900 13.95 28.01 15.27
CA VAL A 900 13.73 26.63 15.67
C VAL A 900 12.81 26.54 16.87
N VAL A 901 12.97 27.41 17.87
CA VAL A 901 12.06 27.52 19.02
C VAL A 901 10.65 27.83 18.55
N PHE A 902 10.49 28.83 17.67
CA PHE A 902 9.20 29.24 17.14
C PHE A 902 8.51 28.10 16.38
N TYR A 903 9.25 27.41 15.50
CA TYR A 903 8.74 26.25 14.77
C TYR A 903 8.34 25.10 15.71
N SER A 904 9.17 24.82 16.73
CA SER A 904 8.89 23.80 17.76
C SER A 904 7.60 24.12 18.53
N CYS A 905 7.41 25.38 18.92
CA CYS A 905 6.20 25.86 19.56
C CYS A 905 4.98 25.73 18.66
N LEU A 906 5.08 26.14 17.39
CA LEU A 906 3.97 26.10 16.45
C LEU A 906 3.44 24.67 16.23
N VAL A 907 4.34 23.70 16.01
CA VAL A 907 3.96 22.29 15.88
C VAL A 907 3.47 21.74 17.22
N GLY A 908 4.11 22.10 18.34
CA GLY A 908 3.74 21.69 19.69
C GLY A 908 2.34 22.15 20.12
N LEU A 909 1.87 23.30 19.62
CA LEU A 909 0.56 23.87 19.93
C LEU A 909 -0.61 23.22 19.15
N LEU A 910 -0.35 22.51 18.05
CA LEU A 910 -1.40 21.88 17.23
C LEU A 910 -2.37 20.98 18.04
N PRO A 911 -1.89 20.07 18.92
CA PRO A 911 -2.78 19.22 19.70
C PRO A 911 -3.56 19.98 20.78
N ILE A 912 -3.03 21.11 21.28
CA ILE A 912 -3.77 21.97 22.21
C ILE A 912 -4.97 22.61 21.52
N GLY A 913 -4.78 23.10 20.29
CA GLY A 913 -5.87 23.64 19.48
C GLY A 913 -7.00 22.62 19.30
N PHE A 914 -6.66 21.34 19.08
CA PHE A 914 -7.64 20.26 19.05
C PHE A 914 -8.30 20.03 20.43
N GLY A 915 -7.51 19.90 21.50
CA GLY A 915 -8.00 19.59 22.85
C GLY A 915 -8.93 20.66 23.44
N LEU A 916 -8.67 21.95 23.17
CA LEU A 916 -9.51 23.08 23.58
C LEU A 916 -10.63 23.40 22.58
N GLY A 917 -10.36 23.27 21.28
CA GLY A 917 -11.30 23.60 20.22
C GLY A 917 -12.43 22.58 20.07
N PHE A 918 -12.16 21.29 20.25
CA PHE A 918 -13.16 20.23 20.08
C PHE A 918 -14.39 20.37 21.01
N PRO A 919 -14.24 20.66 22.32
CA PRO A 919 -15.37 20.98 23.18
C PRO A 919 -16.20 22.19 22.71
N VAL A 920 -15.55 23.24 22.19
CA VAL A 920 -16.21 24.47 21.71
C VAL A 920 -16.95 24.21 20.41
N LEU A 921 -16.31 23.60 19.41
CA LEU A 921 -16.92 23.14 18.16
C LEU A 921 -18.11 22.23 18.44
N ARG A 922 -17.99 21.29 19.37
CA ARG A 922 -19.10 20.39 19.74
C ARG A 922 -20.28 21.15 20.35
N ARG A 923 -20.05 22.20 21.14
CA ARG A 923 -21.11 23.08 21.65
C ARG A 923 -21.71 23.94 20.54
N GLY A 924 -20.88 24.48 19.65
CA GLY A 924 -21.27 25.26 18.48
C GLY A 924 -22.12 24.46 17.50
N CYS A 925 -21.66 23.29 17.07
CA CYS A 925 -22.42 22.37 16.22
C CYS A 925 -23.72 21.91 16.90
N ARG A 926 -23.75 21.72 18.22
CA ARG A 926 -25.01 21.42 18.93
C ARG A 926 -25.98 22.59 18.93
N ARG A 927 -25.49 23.83 19.09
CA ARG A 927 -26.31 25.04 18.97
C ARG A 927 -26.80 25.24 17.54
N LEU A 928 -25.94 25.04 16.54
CA LEU A 928 -26.30 25.10 15.12
C LEU A 928 -27.32 24.01 14.75
N PHE A 929 -27.16 22.78 15.23
CA PHE A 929 -28.15 21.71 15.08
C PHE A 929 -29.46 22.00 15.82
N GLN A 930 -29.42 22.72 16.94
CA GLN A 930 -30.62 23.16 17.66
C GLN A 930 -31.33 24.32 16.93
N ILE A 931 -30.58 25.23 16.28
CA ILE A 931 -31.10 26.32 15.46
C ILE A 931 -31.68 25.78 14.13
N LEU A 932 -30.97 24.86 13.47
CA LEU A 932 -31.46 24.15 12.27
C LEU A 932 -32.68 23.26 12.57
N ARG A 933 -32.83 22.79 13.82
CA ARG A 933 -34.06 22.11 14.29
C ARG A 933 -35.26 23.04 14.46
N PHE A 934 -35.08 24.34 14.61
CA PHE A 934 -36.19 25.31 14.68
C PHE A 934 -36.73 25.71 13.29
N CYS A 935 -35.92 25.59 12.23
CA CYS A 935 -36.37 25.90 10.86
C CYS A 935 -37.02 24.72 10.14
N ASN A 936 -36.97 23.49 10.70
CA ASN A 936 -37.51 22.28 10.07
C ASN A 936 -38.40 21.49 11.03
N ILE A 937 -39.59 22.02 11.33
CA ILE A 937 -40.74 21.21 11.75
C ILE A 937 -41.68 21.07 10.55
N ALA A 938 -41.33 20.14 9.65
CA ALA A 938 -42.29 19.30 8.93
C ALA A 938 -41.49 18.17 8.27
N VAL A 939 -41.85 16.92 8.61
CA VAL A 939 -41.38 15.65 8.03
C VAL A 939 -40.09 15.04 8.64
N ALA A 940 -40.36 14.08 9.54
CA ALA A 940 -39.62 12.83 9.76
C ALA A 940 -38.12 12.91 10.15
N LEU A 941 -37.84 13.05 11.45
CA LEU A 941 -36.78 12.32 12.18
C LEU A 941 -36.81 12.71 13.67
N ASP A 942 -37.65 12.03 14.45
CA ASP A 942 -37.53 12.03 15.92
C ASP A 942 -37.23 10.61 16.44
N GLN A 943 -35.95 10.42 16.77
CA GLN A 943 -35.34 9.52 17.76
C GLN A 943 -35.13 8.01 17.44
N PRO A 944 -33.93 7.47 17.76
CA PRO A 944 -33.34 7.55 19.10
C PRO A 944 -31.90 8.10 19.15
N PHE A 945 -31.79 9.43 19.31
CA PHE A 945 -30.70 10.05 20.07
C PHE A 945 -31.31 10.77 21.29
N ARG A 946 -32.05 10.02 22.12
CA ARG A 946 -32.33 10.37 23.51
C ARG A 946 -31.78 9.27 24.40
N ARG A 947 -31.22 9.71 25.54
CA ARG A 947 -30.47 9.00 26.59
C ARG A 947 -28.99 8.83 26.21
N SER A 948 -28.06 9.64 26.70
CA SER A 948 -27.89 10.10 28.08
C SER A 948 -27.47 11.58 28.18
N SER A 949 -28.43 12.50 28.12
CA SER A 949 -28.37 13.69 28.98
C SER A 949 -28.92 13.28 30.34
N VAL A 950 -28.08 12.70 31.19
CA VAL A 950 -28.43 12.59 32.60
C VAL A 950 -28.24 14.00 33.17
N ARG A 951 -29.37 14.65 33.47
CA ARG A 951 -29.43 15.75 34.46
C ARG A 951 -28.60 15.31 35.67
N PRO A 952 -27.90 16.20 36.38
CA PRO A 952 -27.19 15.83 37.60
C PRO A 952 -28.22 15.39 38.65
N SER A 953 -28.57 14.10 38.65
CA SER A 953 -29.12 13.46 39.83
C SER A 953 -28.00 13.51 40.86
N ARG A 954 -28.18 14.40 41.83
CA ARG A 954 -27.40 14.51 43.06
C ARG A 954 -26.87 13.13 43.44
N LEU A 955 -25.55 12.97 43.41
CA LEU A 955 -24.83 11.77 43.85
C LEU A 955 -24.75 11.72 45.39
N LEU A 956 -25.83 12.14 46.07
CA LEU A 956 -26.01 11.89 47.50
C LEU A 956 -26.58 10.48 47.63
N GLY A 957 -25.73 9.48 47.89
CA GLY A 957 -26.21 8.20 48.42
C GLY A 957 -25.61 6.90 47.88
N LEU A 958 -24.55 6.90 47.08
CA LEU A 958 -23.92 5.64 46.64
C LEU A 958 -22.79 5.21 47.57
N LYS A 959 -23.12 4.37 48.57
CA LYS A 959 -22.16 3.55 49.33
C LYS A 959 -21.86 2.28 48.52
N GLY A 960 -20.59 1.97 48.24
CA GLY A 960 -20.19 0.67 47.66
C GLY A 960 -19.20 0.73 46.48
N THR A 961 -18.92 -0.42 45.87
CA THR A 961 -17.98 -0.58 44.75
C THR A 961 -18.40 0.25 43.53
N LEU A 962 -17.49 1.06 42.99
CA LEU A 962 -17.78 1.90 41.83
C LEU A 962 -17.86 1.05 40.56
N LYS A 963 -19.05 0.90 39.98
CA LYS A 963 -19.25 0.19 38.70
C LYS A 963 -19.01 1.14 37.52
N GLY A 964 -18.16 0.75 36.58
CA GLY A 964 -17.83 1.58 35.41
C GLY A 964 -18.93 1.74 34.36
N GLY A 965 -19.93 0.84 34.33
CA GLY A 965 -21.07 0.94 33.40
C GLY A 965 -20.64 1.02 31.93
N ASP A 966 -21.08 2.06 31.23
CA ASP A 966 -20.77 2.31 29.80
C ASP A 966 -19.26 2.42 29.50
N PHE A 967 -18.42 2.72 30.51
CA PHE A 967 -16.97 2.82 30.36
C PHE A 967 -16.28 1.46 30.21
N GLY A 968 -16.97 0.36 30.52
CA GLY A 968 -16.50 -1.00 30.23
C GLY A 968 -16.75 -1.43 28.78
N LEU A 969 -17.58 -0.70 28.02
CA LEU A 969 -17.97 -1.07 26.67
C LEU A 969 -16.86 -0.85 25.65
N LEU A 970 -16.84 -1.72 24.63
CA LEU A 970 -15.89 -1.65 23.52
C LEU A 970 -15.94 -0.30 22.76
N SER A 971 -17.12 0.32 22.66
CA SER A 971 -17.32 1.61 21.99
C SER A 971 -16.67 2.79 22.70
N TYR A 972 -16.22 2.63 23.95
CA TYR A 972 -15.48 3.65 24.68
C TYR A 972 -13.96 3.54 24.48
N ASN A 973 -13.48 2.39 23.99
CA ASN A 973 -12.06 2.10 23.82
C ASN A 973 -11.40 2.96 22.74
N ASP A 974 -10.08 3.03 22.81
CA ASP A 974 -9.28 3.59 21.72
C ASP A 974 -9.46 2.78 20.43
N TRP A 975 -9.29 3.42 19.28
CA TRP A 975 -9.46 2.76 17.99
C TRP A 975 -8.48 1.59 17.81
N LYS A 976 -7.27 1.65 18.40
CA LYS A 976 -6.29 0.55 18.37
C LYS A 976 -6.85 -0.71 19.03
N HIS A 977 -7.46 -0.57 20.20
CA HIS A 977 -8.13 -1.70 20.86
C HIS A 977 -9.40 -2.11 20.12
N ARG A 978 -10.15 -1.19 19.52
CA ARG A 978 -11.31 -1.58 18.69
C ARG A 978 -10.88 -2.41 17.49
N VAL A 979 -9.76 -2.07 16.87
CA VAL A 979 -9.13 -2.89 15.83
C VAL A 979 -8.68 -4.21 16.42
N LEU A 980 -7.92 -4.22 17.53
CA LEU A 980 -7.49 -5.46 18.19
C LEU A 980 -8.66 -6.38 18.55
N PHE A 981 -9.76 -5.84 19.07
CA PHE A 981 -10.99 -6.59 19.38
C PHE A 981 -11.78 -6.98 18.13
N TRP A 982 -11.81 -6.15 17.10
CA TRP A 982 -12.39 -6.52 15.81
C TRP A 982 -11.61 -7.66 15.18
N VAL A 983 -10.28 -7.67 15.33
CA VAL A 983 -9.42 -8.77 14.88
C VAL A 983 -9.57 -9.99 15.80
N ALA A 984 -9.51 -9.84 17.12
CA ALA A 984 -9.57 -10.95 18.08
C ALA A 984 -10.97 -11.59 18.17
N LEU A 985 -12.04 -10.79 18.20
CA LEU A 985 -13.43 -11.29 18.30
C LEU A 985 -14.13 -11.41 16.94
N GLY A 986 -13.76 -10.59 15.95
CA GLY A 986 -14.39 -10.59 14.62
C GLY A 986 -13.67 -11.50 13.61
N TRP A 987 -12.37 -11.76 13.77
CA TRP A 987 -11.57 -12.60 12.87
C TRP A 987 -11.32 -14.01 13.43
N CYS A 988 -11.43 -14.24 14.75
CA CYS A 988 -11.26 -15.58 15.34
C CYS A 988 -12.56 -16.20 15.92
N HIS A 989 -13.60 -15.40 16.24
CA HIS A 989 -14.80 -15.91 16.93
C HIS A 989 -16.13 -15.63 16.21
N GLN A 990 -16.10 -15.36 14.89
CA GLN A 990 -17.30 -14.96 14.14
C GLN A 990 -18.41 -16.03 14.05
N ALA A 991 -18.19 -17.24 14.60
CA ALA A 991 -19.14 -18.35 14.57
C ALA A 991 -20.11 -18.42 15.77
N ARG A 992 -19.91 -17.69 16.88
CA ARG A 992 -20.82 -17.78 18.05
C ARG A 992 -21.44 -16.42 18.41
N ARG A 993 -22.76 -16.30 18.23
CA ARG A 993 -23.60 -15.25 18.87
C ARG A 993 -23.71 -15.52 20.37
N MET A 994 -22.59 -15.51 21.09
CA MET A 994 -22.60 -15.55 22.57
C MET A 994 -22.88 -14.16 23.11
N GLU A 995 -23.67 -14.07 24.18
CA GLU A 995 -23.92 -12.82 24.88
C GLU A 995 -22.60 -12.29 25.47
N LYS A 996 -22.26 -11.03 25.19
CA LYS A 996 -21.01 -10.40 25.64
C LYS A 996 -21.32 -9.47 26.80
N VAL A 997 -20.84 -9.82 27.99
CA VAL A 997 -21.00 -9.02 29.20
C VAL A 997 -19.72 -8.23 29.44
N PHE A 998 -19.80 -6.90 29.45
CA PHE A 998 -18.65 -6.03 29.70
C PHE A 998 -18.64 -5.57 31.16
N LYS A 999 -17.53 -5.81 31.85
CA LYS A 999 -17.28 -5.38 33.24
C LYS A 999 -16.03 -4.51 33.28
N GLY A 1000 -16.04 -3.51 34.16
CA GLY A 1000 -14.90 -2.61 34.40
C GLY A 1000 -15.08 -1.19 33.88
N GLY A 1001 -13.97 -0.44 33.86
CA GLY A 1001 -13.93 0.99 33.55
C GLY A 1001 -14.21 1.90 34.75
N SER A 1002 -14.05 1.39 35.99
CA SER A 1002 -14.32 2.19 37.20
C SER A 1002 -13.44 3.44 37.29
N ILE A 1003 -12.20 3.36 36.80
CA ILE A 1003 -11.25 4.49 36.75
C ILE A 1003 -11.76 5.66 35.88
N TYR A 1004 -12.42 5.38 34.76
CA TYR A 1004 -12.95 6.41 33.87
C TYR A 1004 -14.24 7.03 34.41
N MET A 1005 -15.05 6.24 35.12
CA MET A 1005 -16.19 6.76 35.88
C MET A 1005 -15.70 7.71 36.98
N LEU A 1006 -14.58 7.37 37.64
CA LEU A 1006 -13.94 8.25 38.61
C LEU A 1006 -13.44 9.54 37.94
N PHE A 1007 -12.78 9.49 36.78
CA PHE A 1007 -12.32 10.69 36.08
C PHE A 1007 -13.44 11.63 35.64
N LYS A 1008 -14.65 11.13 35.40
CA LYS A 1008 -15.81 11.99 35.09
C LYS A 1008 -16.28 12.81 36.30
N THR A 1009 -16.05 12.31 37.51
CA THR A 1009 -16.51 12.96 38.75
C THR A 1009 -15.38 13.71 39.45
N HIS A 1010 -14.15 13.21 39.36
CA HIS A 1010 -12.95 13.70 40.04
C HIS A 1010 -11.80 13.82 39.03
N HIS A 1011 -11.88 14.81 38.15
CA HIS A 1011 -10.88 15.07 37.09
C HIS A 1011 -9.46 15.29 37.66
N ASN A 1012 -9.36 15.83 38.87
CA ASN A 1012 -8.12 16.08 39.59
C ASN A 1012 -7.33 14.80 39.95
N LEU A 1013 -8.00 13.64 39.96
CA LEU A 1013 -7.36 12.35 40.23
C LEU A 1013 -6.66 11.75 39.00
N GLN A 1014 -6.84 12.33 37.81
CA GLN A 1014 -6.16 11.86 36.60
C GLN A 1014 -4.70 12.30 36.59
N ARG A 1015 -3.76 11.37 36.32
CA ARG A 1015 -2.32 11.66 36.32
C ARG A 1015 -1.90 12.69 35.27
N ASN A 1016 -2.52 12.69 34.09
CA ASN A 1016 -2.40 13.75 33.10
C ASN A 1016 -3.73 13.90 32.35
N ALA A 1017 -4.35 15.08 32.41
CA ALA A 1017 -5.66 15.36 31.78
C ALA A 1017 -5.60 15.51 30.25
N ALA A 1018 -4.41 15.80 29.70
CA ALA A 1018 -4.23 15.99 28.26
C ALA A 1018 -4.12 14.66 27.49
N PHE A 1019 -3.66 13.58 28.14
CA PHE A 1019 -3.46 12.27 27.54
C PHE A 1019 -4.63 11.32 27.80
N SER A 1020 -4.93 10.47 26.82
CA SER A 1020 -5.81 9.32 27.02
C SER A 1020 -5.01 8.07 27.42
N PHE A 1021 -5.38 7.44 28.54
CA PHE A 1021 -4.76 6.20 29.03
C PHE A 1021 -5.38 4.92 28.47
N ARG A 1022 -6.40 5.06 27.62
CA ARG A 1022 -7.20 3.92 27.11
C ARG A 1022 -6.36 2.93 26.32
N GLY A 1023 -5.29 3.39 25.68
CA GLY A 1023 -4.33 2.55 24.95
C GLY A 1023 -3.56 1.56 25.84
N SER A 1024 -3.36 1.85 27.13
CA SER A 1024 -2.64 0.95 28.06
C SER A 1024 -3.52 -0.09 28.76
N ASP A 1025 -4.84 -0.04 28.55
CA ASP A 1025 -5.76 -0.96 29.23
C ASP A 1025 -5.57 -2.41 28.76
N CYS A 1026 -5.64 -3.31 29.74
CA CYS A 1026 -5.64 -4.75 29.56
C CYS A 1026 -7.08 -5.27 29.50
N TYR A 1027 -7.32 -6.36 28.78
CA TYR A 1027 -8.61 -7.03 28.80
C TYR A 1027 -8.45 -8.50 29.14
N VAL A 1028 -9.25 -8.98 30.09
CA VAL A 1028 -9.32 -10.40 30.43
C VAL A 1028 -10.67 -10.92 29.96
N LEU A 1029 -10.66 -11.85 29.01
CA LEU A 1029 -11.86 -12.54 28.54
C LEU A 1029 -12.01 -13.83 29.33
N ALA A 1030 -13.11 -13.95 30.06
CA ALA A 1030 -13.54 -15.20 30.66
C ALA A 1030 -14.57 -15.86 29.74
N HIS A 1031 -14.23 -17.04 29.24
CA HIS A 1031 -15.09 -17.83 28.37
C HIS A 1031 -15.92 -18.79 29.21
N ASN A 1032 -17.23 -18.53 29.29
CA ASN A 1032 -18.19 -19.45 29.87
C ASN A 1032 -18.98 -20.16 28.75
N PRO A 1033 -19.65 -21.29 29.04
CA PRO A 1033 -20.41 -22.04 28.03
C PRO A 1033 -21.52 -21.25 27.33
N HIS A 1034 -22.03 -20.17 27.96
CA HIS A 1034 -23.18 -19.40 27.47
C HIS A 1034 -22.89 -17.92 27.20
N ASN A 1035 -21.79 -17.37 27.74
CA ASN A 1035 -21.43 -15.96 27.57
C ASN A 1035 -19.91 -15.75 27.61
N ILE A 1036 -19.47 -14.63 27.05
CA ILE A 1036 -18.09 -14.16 27.18
C ILE A 1036 -18.12 -12.91 28.06
N VAL A 1037 -17.45 -12.98 29.21
CA VAL A 1037 -17.32 -11.84 30.11
C VAL A 1037 -15.98 -11.15 29.84
N SER A 1038 -16.02 -9.90 29.39
CA SER A 1038 -14.83 -9.08 29.16
C SER A 1038 -14.60 -8.16 30.36
N TYR A 1039 -13.54 -8.41 31.11
CA TYR A 1039 -13.07 -7.54 32.19
C TYR A 1039 -12.05 -6.55 31.63
N ARG A 1040 -12.40 -5.26 31.60
CA ARG A 1040 -11.46 -4.18 31.28
C ARG A 1040 -10.67 -3.84 32.53
N LEU A 1041 -9.35 -3.94 32.46
CA LEU A 1041 -8.44 -3.60 33.55
C LEU A 1041 -7.58 -2.41 33.15
N SER A 1042 -7.53 -1.40 34.01
CA SER A 1042 -6.70 -0.21 33.84
C SER A 1042 -5.60 -0.17 34.88
N LEU A 1043 -4.42 0.31 34.52
CA LEU A 1043 -3.32 0.50 35.47
C LEU A 1043 -3.64 1.64 36.44
N CYS A 1044 -3.39 1.42 37.73
CA CYS A 1044 -3.49 2.46 38.74
C CYS A 1044 -2.50 3.61 38.50
N ASP A 1045 -1.46 3.38 37.69
CA ASP A 1045 -0.49 4.39 37.27
C ASP A 1045 -1.10 5.53 36.45
N ALA A 1046 -2.35 5.40 35.98
CA ALA A 1046 -3.14 6.49 35.41
C ALA A 1046 -3.72 7.46 36.47
N LEU A 1047 -3.68 7.10 37.76
CA LEU A 1047 -4.13 7.93 38.88
C LEU A 1047 -2.99 8.79 39.43
N HIS A 1048 -3.31 10.02 39.83
CA HIS A 1048 -2.41 10.88 40.58
C HIS A 1048 -2.54 10.61 42.08
N LEU A 1049 -1.72 9.68 42.59
CA LEU A 1049 -1.80 9.20 43.98
C LEU A 1049 -0.84 9.89 44.96
N LYS A 1050 0.08 10.74 44.47
CA LYS A 1050 1.03 11.46 45.33
C LYS A 1050 0.31 12.58 46.09
N HIS A 1051 0.47 12.60 47.42
CA HIS A 1051 0.12 13.70 48.33
C HIS A 1051 -1.38 13.96 48.59
N GLN A 1052 -2.26 12.94 48.47
CA GLN A 1052 -3.67 13.09 48.82
C GLN A 1052 -4.06 12.25 50.06
N ASN A 1053 -4.35 12.94 51.17
CA ASN A 1053 -4.83 12.34 52.43
C ASN A 1053 -6.27 11.80 52.34
N SER A 1054 -6.94 11.98 51.19
CA SER A 1054 -8.32 11.54 50.93
C SER A 1054 -8.43 10.14 50.31
N VAL A 1055 -7.31 9.49 49.99
CA VAL A 1055 -7.27 8.16 49.35
C VAL A 1055 -6.85 7.08 50.34
N ILE A 1056 -7.69 6.06 50.53
CA ILE A 1056 -7.44 4.96 51.47
C ILE A 1056 -6.99 3.72 50.69
N TYR A 1057 -5.80 3.18 51.01
CA TYR A 1057 -5.29 1.96 50.39
C TYR A 1057 -5.67 0.73 51.19
N ARG A 1058 -6.23 -0.29 50.54
CA ARG A 1058 -6.52 -1.60 51.15
C ARG A 1058 -6.05 -2.74 50.25
N LEU A 1059 -5.77 -3.90 50.84
CA LEU A 1059 -5.39 -5.10 50.09
C LEU A 1059 -6.57 -6.08 50.00
N ARG A 1060 -6.74 -6.73 48.85
CA ARG A 1060 -7.63 -7.88 48.66
C ARG A 1060 -6.77 -9.13 48.43
N PRO A 1061 -6.43 -9.88 49.50
CA PRO A 1061 -5.47 -10.98 49.40
C PRO A 1061 -5.94 -12.16 48.53
N MET A 1062 -7.23 -12.25 48.19
CA MET A 1062 -7.81 -13.33 47.38
C MET A 1062 -8.44 -12.86 46.05
N ALA A 1063 -7.92 -11.78 45.47
CA ALA A 1063 -8.41 -11.27 44.17
C ALA A 1063 -7.25 -11.02 43.21
N ALA A 1064 -7.44 -11.33 41.92
CA ALA A 1064 -6.39 -11.19 40.92
C ALA A 1064 -6.06 -9.73 40.55
N PHE A 1065 -7.08 -8.86 40.61
CA PHE A 1065 -7.00 -7.42 40.32
C PHE A 1065 -7.78 -6.61 41.37
N GLY A 1066 -7.48 -5.32 41.43
CA GLY A 1066 -8.05 -4.37 42.38
C GLY A 1066 -9.39 -3.76 41.95
N GLN A 1067 -9.99 -2.98 42.85
CA GLN A 1067 -11.25 -2.25 42.62
C GLN A 1067 -11.25 -0.90 43.35
N ILE A 1068 -12.06 0.05 42.86
CA ILE A 1068 -12.27 1.35 43.49
C ILE A 1068 -13.58 1.33 44.28
N VAL A 1069 -13.56 1.78 45.53
CA VAL A 1069 -14.72 1.85 46.42
C VAL A 1069 -14.88 3.28 46.92
N LEU A 1070 -16.09 3.84 46.85
CA LEU A 1070 -16.41 5.14 47.44
C LEU A 1070 -16.95 4.93 48.86
N ASN A 1071 -16.27 5.50 49.86
CA ASN A 1071 -16.69 5.45 51.26
C ASN A 1071 -17.69 6.57 51.58
N VAL A 1072 -18.35 6.43 52.74
CA VAL A 1072 -19.42 7.32 53.24
C VAL A 1072 -19.02 8.79 53.30
N ASP A 1073 -17.72 9.08 53.47
CA ASP A 1073 -17.18 10.44 53.58
C ASP A 1073 -16.72 11.04 52.22
N ASN A 1074 -17.17 10.48 51.08
CA ASN A 1074 -16.64 10.79 49.73
C ASN A 1074 -15.13 10.53 49.55
N LYS A 1075 -14.49 9.82 50.49
CA LYS A 1075 -13.10 9.37 50.35
C LYS A 1075 -13.02 8.18 49.40
N VAL A 1076 -12.06 8.23 48.47
CA VAL A 1076 -11.84 7.19 47.46
C VAL A 1076 -10.94 6.11 48.06
N ALA A 1077 -11.44 4.88 48.21
CA ALA A 1077 -10.63 3.75 48.66
C ALA A 1077 -10.18 2.90 47.46
N ILE A 1078 -8.87 2.70 47.31
CA ILE A 1078 -8.29 1.85 46.26
C ILE A 1078 -7.90 0.53 46.91
N HIS A 1079 -8.59 -0.54 46.49
CA HIS A 1079 -8.34 -1.88 46.97
C HIS A 1079 -7.46 -2.62 45.97
N PHE A 1080 -6.18 -2.84 46.26
CA PHE A 1080 -5.26 -3.58 45.39
C PHE A 1080 -5.52 -5.09 45.42
N GLY A 1081 -5.28 -5.78 44.31
CA GLY A 1081 -5.30 -7.25 44.27
C GLY A 1081 -4.11 -7.88 44.99
N ALA A 1082 -4.07 -9.22 45.02
CA ALA A 1082 -2.98 -9.99 45.62
C ALA A 1082 -1.61 -9.55 45.07
N GLY A 1083 -0.58 -9.55 45.92
CA GLY A 1083 0.76 -9.09 45.55
C GLY A 1083 0.86 -7.60 45.19
N LYS A 1084 -0.09 -6.77 45.65
CA LYS A 1084 -0.22 -5.34 45.27
C LYS A 1084 -0.36 -5.16 43.76
N SER A 1085 -1.25 -5.93 43.11
CA SER A 1085 -1.51 -5.80 41.66
C SER A 1085 -1.99 -4.39 41.30
N HIS A 1086 -1.32 -3.74 40.35
CA HIS A 1086 -1.63 -2.38 39.85
C HIS A 1086 -2.86 -2.34 38.93
N TRP A 1087 -3.38 -3.50 38.52
CA TRP A 1087 -4.56 -3.57 37.65
C TRP A 1087 -5.84 -3.34 38.45
N ILE A 1088 -6.68 -2.41 38.00
CA ILE A 1088 -7.97 -2.05 38.59
C ILE A 1088 -9.07 -2.34 37.58
N LEU A 1089 -10.17 -2.96 38.03
CA LEU A 1089 -11.35 -3.23 37.22
C LEU A 1089 -12.14 -1.98 36.84
#